data_AF-A0A1F3NVS0-F1
#
_entry.id   AF-A0A1F3NVS0-F1
#
_cell.length_a   1.000
_cell.length_b   1.000
_cell.length_c   1.000
_cell.angle_alpha   90.00
_cell.angle_beta   90.00
_cell.angle_gamma   90.00
#
_symmetry.space_group_name_H-M   'P 1'
#
loop_
_entity.id
_entity.type
_entity.pdbx_description
1 polymer ?
#
loop_
_entity_poly.entity_id
_entity_poly.type
_entity_poly.pdbx_seq_one_letter_code
_entity_poly.pdbx_strand_id
1 'polypeptide(L)'
;MKKILPYIVLVLSLNLPALAAENSRSDTLDILHYTITLKITDFTGKKISGNCKILIASKINNLTRIDLDLLRFTVDSVKNYQTGLNYSYNDTLLSITTLSPLMKSDTISITVFYQGIPPMDPSGWGGFYFSGNYAFNLGVGFESYPHVFGRAWFPCVDNFVERSTYEFFITTKGSMKAFCNGLLQEVVDNGDLTNTWHWKMNQTIPTYLASVAVSYYKTVNMTYQGLNGPIPVQFGAATSDTSKMKTSFKNLFGCIDGFENSYGPHRFDRIGFNLVPFNSGAMEHATNISYPQYAADGTLSQEDLYAHELSHHWWGDLITCETQEDMWINEGMASYSEYIFWENVYGKEKYRQKVVENLETVLHMAHINDNGYRAIYGIPKEYTYGDHVYQKGSQVAHTLRAYMGDSLFFHCLKQLLNTYSFNSVNTIQVRDFLTSCSEINLSPFFEQWIFNPGFPHFEYDSVVVEKYATWYRVSLRIQQRTKEAPEIFTDVPMEITFLDKERNEITEKVIVPGECLVYKTHIPFNPAMIILDRADKISDAITSEEKTLKVTGNSFFNYAQLSLNVSKIQDSALFRVEHNWIAPTRKGNLPEGFHLSDARYWKIDGIFPDSLQGKLTFKYNGANASGGYLDNSWITNSEDSIALMFRTSTDSIWKIHPDYTLNIQSSATNKIGQIVTNNILKGYYAFGIYDASRSDTFTTSSKPDCISIITSQPEENRMIPDFSFYPNPVIDYIQVILPREWHDFSATIFDNTGRVVMHRYSGSGSGSRSGSGSSSSSGSSSNSGSNSSSSSGSSSCRIYIKNLPEGIYILKVSGGEVNYYGKVVVLR
;
A
#
# COMPACT_ATOMS: atom_id res chain seq x y z
N MET A 1 55.10 20.38 -21.14
CA MET A 1 53.81 21.07 -21.31
C MET A 1 52.68 20.04 -21.29
N LYS A 2 52.13 19.77 -20.10
CA LYS A 2 50.93 18.94 -19.89
C LYS A 2 49.81 19.91 -19.52
N LYS A 3 48.74 20.00 -20.33
CA LYS A 3 47.56 20.82 -20.02
C LYS A 3 46.60 19.99 -19.17
N ILE A 4 46.39 20.46 -17.95
CA ILE A 4 45.38 20.00 -16.99
C ILE A 4 44.08 20.73 -17.36
N LEU A 5 43.00 19.98 -17.59
CA LEU A 5 41.64 20.51 -17.72
C LEU A 5 40.93 20.26 -16.38
N PRO A 6 40.33 21.27 -15.72
CA PRO A 6 39.68 21.06 -14.43
C PRO A 6 38.28 20.47 -14.66
N TYR A 7 37.97 19.40 -13.91
CA TYR A 7 36.61 18.92 -13.74
C TYR A 7 35.80 19.98 -12.98
N ILE A 8 34.79 20.55 -13.63
CA ILE A 8 33.74 21.34 -12.97
C ILE A 8 32.84 20.33 -12.27
N VAL A 9 32.92 20.30 -10.93
CA VAL A 9 31.92 19.65 -10.10
C VAL A 9 30.65 20.49 -10.19
N LEU A 10 29.69 20.03 -10.97
CA LEU A 10 28.32 20.56 -10.96
C LEU A 10 27.68 20.10 -9.65
N VAL A 11 27.73 20.95 -8.62
CA VAL A 11 26.88 20.79 -7.44
C VAL A 11 25.46 21.02 -7.92
N LEU A 12 24.71 19.94 -8.15
CA LEU A 12 23.26 19.98 -8.25
C LEU A 12 22.75 20.50 -6.90
N SER A 13 22.43 21.79 -6.85
CA SER A 13 21.62 22.35 -5.79
C SER A 13 20.24 21.68 -5.86
N LEU A 14 19.99 20.74 -4.96
CA LEU A 14 18.65 20.30 -4.61
C LEU A 14 17.80 21.55 -4.36
N ASN A 15 16.79 21.78 -5.20
CA ASN A 15 15.76 22.79 -4.96
C ASN A 15 14.85 22.31 -3.82
N LEU A 16 15.36 22.36 -2.59
CA LEU A 16 14.61 22.17 -1.35
C LEU A 16 13.99 23.44 -0.69
N PRO A 17 14.01 24.69 -1.24
CA PRO A 17 13.60 25.84 -0.44
C PRO A 17 12.11 26.24 -0.53
N ALA A 18 11.28 25.68 -1.43
CA ALA A 18 9.89 26.14 -1.58
C ALA A 18 8.90 25.48 -0.59
N LEU A 19 8.96 24.15 -0.41
CA LEU A 19 8.09 23.41 0.52
C LEU A 19 8.34 23.78 1.99
N ALA A 20 9.62 23.89 2.37
CA ALA A 20 10.00 24.31 3.73
C ALA A 20 9.45 25.71 4.07
N ALA A 21 9.30 26.59 3.07
CA ALA A 21 8.74 27.93 3.29
C ALA A 21 7.22 27.91 3.55
N GLU A 22 6.45 27.00 2.95
CA GLU A 22 4.98 26.96 3.13
C GLU A 22 4.55 26.37 4.49
N ASN A 23 5.16 25.27 4.93
CA ASN A 23 4.93 24.71 6.26
C ASN A 23 5.52 25.58 7.38
N SER A 24 6.56 26.38 7.10
CA SER A 24 7.18 27.24 8.13
C SER A 24 6.23 28.28 8.73
N ARG A 25 5.12 28.62 8.06
CA ARG A 25 4.07 29.47 8.65
C ARG A 25 3.48 28.84 9.91
N SER A 26 3.25 27.54 9.88
CA SER A 26 2.75 26.75 11.03
C SER A 26 3.78 26.61 12.16
N ASP A 27 5.05 26.95 11.94
CA ASP A 27 6.06 27.07 13.01
C ASP A 27 5.95 28.42 13.76
N THR A 28 5.32 29.42 13.14
CA THR A 28 5.26 30.79 13.66
C THR A 28 3.91 31.16 14.28
N LEU A 29 2.84 30.50 13.85
CA LEU A 29 1.48 30.71 14.34
C LEU A 29 0.71 29.40 14.42
N ASP A 30 -0.42 29.44 15.14
CA ASP A 30 -1.40 28.36 15.26
C ASP A 30 -2.77 28.92 14.89
N ILE A 31 -3.49 28.27 13.98
CA ILE A 31 -4.87 28.62 13.69
C ILE A 31 -5.79 27.76 14.55
N LEU A 32 -6.38 28.37 15.58
CA LEU A 32 -7.20 27.66 16.56
C LEU A 32 -8.62 27.38 16.03
N HIS A 33 -9.18 28.35 15.30
CA HIS A 33 -10.58 28.30 14.88
C HIS A 33 -10.86 29.18 13.66
N TYR A 34 -11.67 28.66 12.74
CA TYR A 34 -12.29 29.41 11.66
C TYR A 34 -13.80 29.53 11.88
N THR A 35 -14.33 30.73 11.73
CA THR A 35 -15.76 30.99 11.59
C THR A 35 -16.02 31.55 10.19
N ILE A 36 -16.56 30.74 9.30
CA ILE A 36 -16.80 31.09 7.89
C ILE A 36 -18.27 31.49 7.73
N THR A 37 -18.51 32.76 7.45
CA THR A 37 -19.85 33.32 7.24
C THR A 37 -19.99 33.76 5.79
N LEU A 38 -20.78 33.04 5.00
CA LEU A 38 -20.91 33.28 3.56
C LEU A 38 -22.36 33.33 3.10
N LYS A 39 -22.63 34.24 2.16
CA LYS A 39 -23.84 34.26 1.35
C LYS A 39 -23.56 33.55 0.02
N ILE A 40 -24.27 32.45 -0.21
CA ILE A 40 -24.20 31.66 -1.44
C ILE A 40 -25.59 31.68 -2.07
N THR A 41 -25.96 32.84 -2.61
CA THR A 41 -27.29 33.10 -3.18
C THR A 41 -27.24 33.47 -4.67
N ASP A 42 -26.12 34.03 -5.14
CA ASP A 42 -25.91 34.46 -6.52
C ASP A 42 -25.31 33.35 -7.40
N PHE A 43 -26.15 32.38 -7.76
CA PHE A 43 -25.78 31.29 -8.68
C PHE A 43 -25.61 31.77 -10.13
N THR A 44 -26.22 32.89 -10.51
CA THR A 44 -26.13 33.44 -11.87
C THR A 44 -24.79 34.12 -12.08
N GLY A 45 -24.40 34.99 -11.15
CA GLY A 45 -23.09 35.64 -11.12
C GLY A 45 -21.97 34.73 -10.60
N LYS A 46 -22.30 33.56 -10.03
CA LYS A 46 -21.39 32.59 -9.41
C LYS A 46 -20.55 33.24 -8.30
N LYS A 47 -21.18 34.09 -7.49
CA LYS A 47 -20.50 34.88 -6.47
C LYS A 47 -20.77 34.37 -5.07
N ILE A 48 -19.76 34.45 -4.24
CA ILE A 48 -19.87 34.36 -2.78
C ILE A 48 -19.45 35.69 -2.15
N SER A 49 -20.05 36.03 -1.03
CA SER A 49 -19.68 37.21 -0.24
C SER A 49 -19.88 36.97 1.24
N GLY A 50 -19.04 37.59 2.07
CA GLY A 50 -19.17 37.47 3.51
C GLY A 50 -17.87 37.77 4.24
N ASN A 51 -17.59 37.00 5.28
CA ASN A 51 -16.38 37.13 6.05
C ASN A 51 -15.90 35.80 6.63
N CYS A 52 -14.61 35.74 6.90
CA CYS A 52 -13.98 34.66 7.65
C CYS A 52 -13.31 35.28 8.87
N LYS A 53 -13.74 34.84 10.06
CA LYS A 53 -13.11 35.18 11.33
C LYS A 53 -12.17 34.05 11.73
N ILE A 54 -10.95 34.41 12.08
CA ILE A 54 -9.84 33.48 12.34
C ILE A 54 -9.30 33.80 13.73
N LEU A 55 -9.27 32.80 14.61
CA LEU A 55 -8.61 32.89 15.91
C LEU A 55 -7.20 32.30 15.77
N ILE A 56 -6.19 33.11 16.06
CA ILE A 56 -4.79 32.78 15.81
C ILE A 56 -4.02 32.93 17.13
N ALA A 57 -3.15 31.98 17.45
CA ALA A 57 -2.15 32.10 18.51
C ALA A 57 -0.75 32.26 17.93
N SER A 58 0.09 33.09 18.52
CA SER A 58 1.50 33.19 18.11
C SER A 58 2.35 32.08 18.73
N LYS A 59 3.20 31.43 17.94
CA LYS A 59 4.19 30.44 18.42
C LYS A 59 5.56 31.06 18.74
N ILE A 60 5.76 32.32 18.38
CA ILE A 60 7.01 33.06 18.53
C ILE A 60 6.81 34.41 19.25
N ASN A 61 7.90 35.04 19.68
CA ASN A 61 7.84 36.40 20.20
C ASN A 61 7.96 37.43 19.07
N ASN A 62 7.34 38.60 19.26
CA ASN A 62 7.36 39.73 18.34
C ASN A 62 6.79 39.42 16.94
N LEU A 63 5.73 38.63 16.85
CA LEU A 63 5.02 38.42 15.59
C LEU A 63 4.27 39.71 15.21
N THR A 64 4.67 40.35 14.11
CA THR A 64 4.10 41.63 13.64
C THR A 64 3.31 41.50 12.34
N ARG A 65 3.41 40.35 11.68
CA ARG A 65 2.80 40.07 10.37
C ARG A 65 2.14 38.69 10.40
N ILE A 66 0.95 38.59 9.82
CA ILE A 66 0.21 37.36 9.60
C ILE A 66 -0.10 37.25 8.11
N ASP A 67 0.27 36.13 7.50
CA ASP A 67 0.10 35.87 6.07
C ASP A 67 -0.93 34.76 5.86
N LEU A 68 -2.00 35.07 5.12
CA LEU A 68 -3.09 34.16 4.79
C LEU A 68 -3.22 34.01 3.28
N ASP A 69 -3.43 32.79 2.81
CA ASP A 69 -3.74 32.48 1.43
C ASP A 69 -5.22 32.79 1.13
N LEU A 70 -5.46 33.53 0.05
CA LEU A 70 -6.79 33.80 -0.48
C LEU A 70 -6.65 34.06 -1.98
N LEU A 71 -7.39 33.34 -2.82
CA LEU A 71 -7.16 33.37 -4.27
C LEU A 71 -8.21 34.24 -4.99
N ARG A 72 -7.77 35.38 -5.51
CA ARG A 72 -8.48 36.28 -6.47
C ARG A 72 -9.79 36.89 -5.98
N PHE A 73 -10.04 36.89 -4.69
CA PHE A 73 -11.17 37.62 -4.09
C PHE A 73 -10.88 39.11 -3.96
N THR A 74 -11.93 39.94 -3.96
CA THR A 74 -11.82 41.32 -3.49
C THR A 74 -11.88 41.31 -1.97
N VAL A 75 -10.84 41.81 -1.31
CA VAL A 75 -10.81 42.00 0.15
C VAL A 75 -11.32 43.40 0.47
N ASP A 76 -12.51 43.48 1.06
CA ASP A 76 -13.19 44.74 1.39
C ASP A 76 -12.58 45.39 2.64
N SER A 77 -12.25 44.58 3.66
CA SER A 77 -11.55 45.06 4.86
C SER A 77 -10.98 43.91 5.71
N VAL A 78 -9.96 44.20 6.51
CA VAL A 78 -9.42 43.32 7.54
C VAL A 78 -9.53 44.00 8.90
N LYS A 79 -10.06 43.31 9.90
CA LYS A 79 -10.30 43.88 11.24
C LYS A 79 -9.82 42.97 12.36
N ASN A 80 -9.37 43.55 13.46
CA ASN A 80 -9.27 42.93 14.76
C ASN A 80 -10.42 43.45 15.63
N TYR A 81 -11.40 42.60 15.92
CA TYR A 81 -12.71 43.02 16.45
C TYR A 81 -13.34 44.15 15.62
N GLN A 82 -13.48 45.36 16.17
CA GLN A 82 -13.99 46.53 15.44
C GLN A 82 -12.90 47.38 14.78
N THR A 83 -11.61 47.17 15.10
CA THR A 83 -10.51 48.02 14.65
C THR A 83 -9.95 47.52 13.31
N GLY A 84 -9.82 48.40 12.33
CA GLY A 84 -9.20 48.08 11.04
C GLY A 84 -7.70 47.79 11.17
N LEU A 85 -7.21 46.83 10.38
CA LEU A 85 -5.79 46.50 10.27
C LEU A 85 -5.24 46.95 8.92
N ASN A 86 -3.96 47.33 8.88
CA ASN A 86 -3.26 47.54 7.62
C ASN A 86 -2.95 46.19 6.98
N TYR A 87 -3.16 46.08 5.68
CA TYR A 87 -2.84 44.88 4.92
C TYR A 87 -2.37 45.22 3.50
N SER A 88 -1.66 44.27 2.90
CA SER A 88 -1.39 44.22 1.46
C SER A 88 -1.88 42.90 0.90
N TYR A 89 -2.41 42.91 -0.31
CA TYR A 89 -2.94 41.73 -0.97
C TYR A 89 -2.65 41.77 -2.46
N ASN A 90 -2.21 40.65 -3.01
CA ASN A 90 -1.74 40.52 -4.40
C ASN A 90 -2.50 39.43 -5.19
N ASP A 91 -3.75 39.19 -4.83
CA ASP A 91 -4.62 38.14 -5.38
C ASP A 91 -4.29 36.70 -4.99
N THR A 92 -3.21 36.45 -4.22
CA THR A 92 -2.88 35.12 -3.72
C THR A 92 -2.58 35.10 -2.22
N LEU A 93 -1.87 36.13 -1.74
CA LEU A 93 -1.40 36.23 -0.36
C LEU A 93 -1.87 37.53 0.28
N LEU A 94 -2.60 37.42 1.38
CA LEU A 94 -3.07 38.50 2.23
C LEU A 94 -2.13 38.66 3.41
N SER A 95 -1.35 39.74 3.41
CA SER A 95 -0.38 40.07 4.46
C SER A 95 -0.90 41.15 5.37
N ILE A 96 -1.07 40.82 6.65
CA ILE A 96 -1.76 41.65 7.64
C ILE A 96 -0.76 42.07 8.72
N THR A 97 -0.67 43.38 8.96
CA THR A 97 0.17 43.94 10.03
C THR A 97 -0.63 44.02 11.32
N THR A 98 -0.07 43.49 12.42
CA THR A 98 -0.70 43.57 13.74
C THR A 98 -0.59 44.99 14.31
N LEU A 99 -1.52 45.39 15.18
CA LEU A 99 -1.49 46.72 15.84
C LEU A 99 -0.30 46.87 16.80
N SER A 100 0.12 45.75 17.39
CA SER A 100 1.27 45.63 18.27
C SER A 100 1.94 44.28 18.03
N PRO A 101 3.26 44.14 18.26
CA PRO A 101 3.91 42.84 18.22
C PRO A 101 3.21 41.87 19.18
N LEU A 102 2.88 40.66 18.70
CA LEU A 102 2.33 39.58 19.51
C LEU A 102 3.48 38.80 20.14
N MET A 103 3.35 38.47 21.41
CA MET A 103 4.25 37.59 22.13
C MET A 103 3.83 36.13 21.98
N LYS A 104 4.73 35.21 22.29
CA LYS A 104 4.42 33.78 22.22
C LYS A 104 3.22 33.46 23.12
N SER A 105 2.25 32.75 22.57
CA SER A 105 0.95 32.40 23.18
C SER A 105 -0.08 33.53 23.23
N ASP A 106 0.24 34.74 22.77
CA ASP A 106 -0.79 35.78 22.57
C ASP A 106 -1.75 35.32 21.47
N THR A 107 -3.04 35.60 21.66
CA THR A 107 -4.08 35.33 20.68
C THR A 107 -4.59 36.61 20.02
N ILE A 108 -4.88 36.53 18.73
CA ILE A 108 -5.54 37.60 17.97
C ILE A 108 -6.75 37.02 17.21
N SER A 109 -7.82 37.82 17.09
CA SER A 109 -8.97 37.46 16.26
C SER A 109 -9.06 38.39 15.07
N ILE A 110 -8.80 37.86 13.88
CA ILE A 110 -8.83 38.60 12.61
C ILE A 110 -10.12 38.27 11.88
N THR A 111 -10.84 39.27 11.38
CA THR A 111 -11.98 39.09 10.47
C THR A 111 -11.66 39.70 9.13
N VAL A 112 -11.68 38.88 8.08
CA VAL A 112 -11.47 39.30 6.69
C VAL A 112 -12.83 39.34 6.01
N PHE A 113 -13.22 40.50 5.50
CA PHE A 113 -14.43 40.69 4.69
C PHE A 113 -14.05 40.62 3.22
N TYR A 114 -14.73 39.77 2.45
CA TYR A 114 -14.37 39.51 1.07
C TYR A 114 -15.58 39.08 0.23
N GLN A 115 -15.44 39.27 -1.08
CA GLN A 115 -16.42 38.86 -2.06
C GLN A 115 -15.78 38.60 -3.43
N GLY A 116 -16.42 37.77 -4.24
CA GLY A 116 -15.91 37.47 -5.57
C GLY A 116 -16.47 36.18 -6.15
N ILE A 117 -15.90 35.80 -7.30
CA ILE A 117 -16.15 34.52 -7.94
C ILE A 117 -15.04 33.59 -7.45
N PRO A 118 -15.36 32.52 -6.71
CA PRO A 118 -14.34 31.58 -6.26
C PRO A 118 -13.72 30.86 -7.46
N PRO A 119 -12.38 30.72 -7.52
CA PRO A 119 -11.71 30.03 -8.61
C PRO A 119 -11.92 28.50 -8.56
N MET A 120 -11.91 27.90 -9.74
CA MET A 120 -11.60 26.48 -9.94
C MET A 120 -10.10 26.30 -10.13
N ASP A 121 -9.60 25.09 -9.88
CA ASP A 121 -8.23 24.73 -10.28
C ASP A 121 -8.13 24.62 -11.81
N PRO A 122 -7.03 25.07 -12.44
CA PRO A 122 -6.89 25.03 -13.90
C PRO A 122 -6.92 23.62 -14.51
N SER A 123 -6.57 22.59 -13.74
CA SER A 123 -6.67 21.18 -14.18
C SER A 123 -8.11 20.73 -14.47
N GLY A 124 -9.10 21.48 -13.97
CA GLY A 124 -10.50 21.05 -13.95
C GLY A 124 -10.84 20.09 -12.81
N TRP A 125 -9.88 19.75 -11.96
CA TRP A 125 -10.08 19.02 -10.71
C TRP A 125 -9.69 19.94 -9.55
N GLY A 126 -10.68 20.37 -8.77
CA GLY A 126 -10.44 21.19 -7.59
C GLY A 126 -11.08 22.58 -7.58
N GLY A 127 -11.14 23.19 -6.40
CA GLY A 127 -11.60 24.56 -6.19
C GLY A 127 -13.10 24.63 -5.97
N PHE A 128 -13.75 25.69 -6.41
CA PHE A 128 -15.18 25.90 -6.14
C PHE A 128 -16.01 25.88 -7.42
N TYR A 129 -17.11 25.14 -7.39
CA TYR A 129 -17.97 24.89 -8.54
C TYR A 129 -19.32 25.54 -8.33
N PHE A 130 -19.80 26.21 -9.37
CA PHE A 130 -21.21 26.51 -9.58
C PHE A 130 -21.68 25.75 -10.83
N SER A 131 -22.50 24.71 -10.62
CA SER A 131 -22.99 23.80 -11.67
C SER A 131 -24.50 23.61 -11.53
N GLY A 132 -25.27 24.22 -12.43
CA GLY A 132 -26.73 24.25 -12.34
C GLY A 132 -27.21 24.87 -11.01
N ASN A 133 -27.94 24.09 -10.22
CA ASN A 133 -28.42 24.49 -8.89
C ASN A 133 -27.46 24.14 -7.75
N TYR A 134 -26.23 23.71 -8.05
CA TYR A 134 -25.24 23.28 -7.08
C TYR A 134 -24.12 24.31 -6.95
N ALA A 135 -23.74 24.60 -5.70
CA ALA A 135 -22.52 25.32 -5.34
C ALA A 135 -21.75 24.46 -4.34
N PHE A 136 -20.53 24.04 -4.66
CA PHE A 136 -19.75 23.15 -3.79
C PHE A 136 -18.24 23.34 -4.00
N ASN A 137 -17.43 23.00 -3.00
CA ASN A 137 -15.98 23.00 -3.13
C ASN A 137 -15.41 21.58 -3.21
N LEU A 138 -14.32 21.43 -3.97
CA LEU A 138 -13.40 20.30 -3.96
C LEU A 138 -12.10 20.81 -3.35
N GLY A 139 -11.64 20.12 -2.32
CA GLY A 139 -10.67 20.61 -1.34
C GLY A 139 -9.23 20.73 -1.83
N VAL A 140 -8.88 19.95 -2.85
CA VAL A 140 -7.54 19.93 -3.45
C VAL A 140 -7.57 20.46 -4.88
N GLY A 141 -6.43 20.82 -5.44
CA GLY A 141 -6.24 21.26 -6.82
C GLY A 141 -5.03 20.55 -7.44
N PHE A 142 -5.22 19.87 -8.57
CA PHE A 142 -4.17 19.01 -9.13
C PHE A 142 -3.04 19.80 -9.81
N GLU A 143 -3.27 21.04 -10.25
CA GLU A 143 -2.21 21.95 -10.70
C GLU A 143 -1.70 22.91 -9.61
N SER A 144 -2.32 22.85 -8.43
CA SER A 144 -1.93 23.66 -7.28
C SER A 144 -0.80 22.99 -6.49
N TYR A 145 0.08 23.81 -5.90
CA TYR A 145 1.20 23.33 -5.10
C TYR A 145 1.35 24.17 -3.83
N PRO A 146 1.29 23.57 -2.63
CA PRO A 146 0.81 22.20 -2.35
C PRO A 146 -0.63 22.00 -2.87
N HIS A 147 -1.03 20.74 -3.05
CA HIS A 147 -2.33 20.41 -3.64
C HIS A 147 -3.54 20.84 -2.81
N VAL A 148 -3.37 21.20 -1.53
CA VAL A 148 -4.47 21.80 -0.75
C VAL A 148 -5.00 23.08 -1.39
N PHE A 149 -6.30 23.31 -1.28
CA PHE A 149 -6.95 24.39 -2.03
C PHE A 149 -8.12 25.05 -1.29
N GLY A 150 -8.02 25.15 0.05
CA GLY A 150 -8.97 25.93 0.86
C GLY A 150 -8.99 27.42 0.49
N ARG A 151 -7.84 27.96 0.05
CA ARG A 151 -7.67 29.36 -0.42
C ARG A 151 -8.60 29.76 -1.58
N ALA A 152 -9.21 28.78 -2.26
CA ALA A 152 -10.18 29.01 -3.32
C ALA A 152 -11.52 29.58 -2.82
N TRP A 153 -11.80 29.61 -1.51
CA TRP A 153 -13.08 30.14 -1.01
C TRP A 153 -13.04 30.82 0.36
N PHE A 154 -11.95 30.69 1.13
CA PHE A 154 -11.77 31.43 2.38
C PHE A 154 -10.29 31.72 2.67
N PRO A 155 -9.98 32.82 3.39
CA PRO A 155 -8.61 33.13 3.78
C PRO A 155 -8.13 32.15 4.84
N CYS A 156 -6.99 31.53 4.62
CA CYS A 156 -6.47 30.46 5.48
C CYS A 156 -4.95 30.31 5.41
N VAL A 157 -4.38 29.43 6.23
CA VAL A 157 -3.01 28.92 6.01
C VAL A 157 -3.16 27.57 5.34
N ASP A 158 -2.95 27.53 4.02
CA ASP A 158 -3.35 26.41 3.19
C ASP A 158 -2.18 25.43 3.02
N ASN A 159 -2.04 24.52 3.98
CA ASN A 159 -1.08 23.40 3.95
C ASN A 159 -1.70 22.13 4.57
N PHE A 160 -0.97 21.01 4.60
CA PHE A 160 -1.45 19.74 5.16
C PHE A 160 -1.30 19.63 6.70
N VAL A 161 -0.53 20.52 7.33
CA VAL A 161 -0.11 20.40 8.73
C VAL A 161 -0.95 21.25 9.68
N GLU A 162 -1.33 22.45 9.27
CA GLU A 162 -2.16 23.36 10.06
C GLU A 162 -3.57 22.80 10.20
N ARG A 163 -4.07 22.68 11.43
CA ARG A 163 -5.40 22.11 11.69
C ARG A 163 -6.18 22.99 12.63
N SER A 164 -7.47 23.16 12.34
CA SER A 164 -8.32 24.07 13.10
C SER A 164 -9.71 23.48 13.30
N THR A 165 -10.44 24.02 14.28
CA THR A 165 -11.88 23.78 14.39
C THR A 165 -12.67 24.76 13.50
N TYR A 166 -13.90 24.41 13.14
CA TYR A 166 -14.68 25.18 12.17
C TYR A 166 -16.12 25.43 12.62
N GLU A 167 -16.62 26.64 12.37
CA GLU A 167 -18.04 26.95 12.31
C GLU A 167 -18.38 27.56 10.95
N PHE A 168 -19.52 27.14 10.39
CA PHE A 168 -20.01 27.62 9.10
C PHE A 168 -21.38 28.25 9.28
N PHE A 169 -21.53 29.49 8.81
CA PHE A 169 -22.79 30.22 8.74
C PHE A 169 -23.10 30.51 7.27
N ILE A 170 -23.77 29.56 6.62
CA ILE A 170 -24.01 29.63 5.17
C ILE A 170 -25.43 30.11 4.92
N THR A 171 -25.56 31.28 4.31
CA THR A 171 -26.84 31.87 3.92
C THR A 171 -27.20 31.45 2.50
N THR A 172 -28.33 30.77 2.34
CA THR A 172 -28.84 30.23 1.07
C THR A 172 -30.18 30.88 0.71
N LYS A 173 -30.59 30.77 -0.56
CA LYS A 173 -31.88 31.30 -1.04
C LYS A 173 -32.98 30.23 -1.05
N GLY A 174 -34.21 30.65 -0.73
CA GLY A 174 -35.40 29.81 -0.82
C GLY A 174 -35.26 28.51 -0.03
N SER A 175 -35.55 27.39 -0.68
CA SER A 175 -35.52 26.05 -0.06
C SER A 175 -34.18 25.31 -0.23
N MET A 176 -33.13 25.99 -0.69
CA MET A 176 -31.79 25.40 -0.79
C MET A 176 -31.22 25.16 0.61
N LYS A 177 -30.57 24.01 0.80
CA LYS A 177 -29.87 23.66 2.04
C LYS A 177 -28.36 23.73 1.84
N ALA A 178 -27.64 24.13 2.89
CA ALA A 178 -26.20 23.99 2.96
C ALA A 178 -25.84 22.76 3.83
N PHE A 179 -24.97 21.90 3.30
CA PHE A 179 -24.27 20.85 4.04
C PHE A 179 -22.82 21.28 4.19
N CYS A 180 -22.32 21.31 5.44
CA CYS A 180 -20.93 21.61 5.79
C CYS A 180 -20.39 20.53 6.73
N ASN A 181 -19.11 20.60 7.11
CA ASN A 181 -18.54 19.68 8.08
C ASN A 181 -19.23 19.79 9.47
N GLY A 182 -19.14 18.70 10.24
CA GLY A 182 -19.62 18.61 11.61
C GLY A 182 -21.14 18.39 11.72
N LEU A 183 -21.73 18.92 12.80
CA LEU A 183 -23.15 18.77 13.12
C LEU A 183 -23.92 20.08 12.90
N LEU A 184 -25.13 19.96 12.35
CA LEU A 184 -26.06 21.09 12.20
C LEU A 184 -26.54 21.52 13.58
N GLN A 185 -26.30 22.78 13.92
CA GLN A 185 -26.72 23.37 15.19
C GLN A 185 -28.07 24.05 15.06
N GLU A 186 -28.22 24.88 14.02
CA GLU A 186 -29.37 25.75 13.85
C GLU A 186 -29.63 26.05 12.36
N VAL A 187 -30.90 26.31 12.04
CA VAL A 187 -31.31 26.94 10.78
C VAL A 187 -32.15 28.16 11.12
N VAL A 188 -31.69 29.34 10.70
CA VAL A 188 -32.36 30.61 10.94
C VAL A 188 -33.06 31.07 9.66
N ASP A 189 -34.37 31.27 9.70
CA ASP A 189 -35.12 31.99 8.67
C ASP A 189 -34.89 33.49 8.87
N ASN A 190 -34.31 34.16 7.88
CA ASN A 190 -33.95 35.58 7.97
C ASN A 190 -35.13 36.51 7.65
N GLY A 191 -36.30 35.98 7.29
CA GLY A 191 -37.49 36.78 6.96
C GLY A 191 -37.45 37.46 5.59
N ASP A 192 -36.43 37.19 4.78
CA ASP A 192 -36.18 37.78 3.46
C ASP A 192 -36.05 36.73 2.34
N LEU A 193 -36.66 35.56 2.54
CA LEU A 193 -36.55 34.37 1.67
C LEU A 193 -35.13 33.78 1.63
N THR A 194 -34.28 34.09 2.61
CA THR A 194 -33.01 33.41 2.84
C THR A 194 -33.01 32.66 4.16
N ASN A 195 -32.22 31.59 4.21
CA ASN A 195 -32.00 30.80 5.42
C ASN A 195 -30.51 30.75 5.71
N THR A 196 -30.12 30.90 6.98
CA THR A 196 -28.73 30.72 7.42
C THR A 196 -28.59 29.40 8.15
N TRP A 197 -27.70 28.55 7.64
CA TRP A 197 -27.40 27.22 8.17
C TRP A 197 -26.14 27.31 9.03
N HIS A 198 -26.25 27.00 10.32
CA HIS A 198 -25.14 26.97 11.26
C HIS A 198 -24.67 25.54 11.49
N TRP A 199 -23.46 25.24 11.02
CA TRP A 199 -22.77 23.97 11.24
C TRP A 199 -21.56 24.17 12.13
N LYS A 200 -21.26 23.18 12.96
CA LYS A 200 -20.12 23.21 13.87
C LYS A 200 -19.35 21.90 13.85
N MET A 201 -18.04 22.01 13.65
CA MET A 201 -17.08 20.92 13.71
C MET A 201 -16.11 21.13 14.88
N ASN A 202 -16.10 20.19 15.81
CA ASN A 202 -15.27 20.26 17.02
C ASN A 202 -13.91 19.59 16.85
N GLN A 203 -13.78 18.66 15.91
CA GLN A 203 -12.51 18.05 15.54
C GLN A 203 -11.67 19.03 14.72
N THR A 204 -10.35 18.99 14.88
CA THR A 204 -9.47 19.80 14.06
C THR A 204 -9.21 19.12 12.72
N ILE A 205 -9.26 19.87 11.62
CA ILE A 205 -8.91 19.39 10.27
C ILE A 205 -8.06 20.45 9.53
N PRO A 206 -7.26 20.04 8.54
CA PRO A 206 -6.64 20.95 7.59
C PRO A 206 -7.67 21.59 6.65
N THR A 207 -7.25 22.67 6.01
CA THR A 207 -8.10 23.54 5.17
C THR A 207 -8.71 22.83 3.97
N TYR A 208 -8.02 21.85 3.39
CA TYR A 208 -8.50 21.12 2.23
C TYR A 208 -9.74 20.27 2.55
N LEU A 209 -9.94 19.86 3.80
CA LEU A 209 -11.12 19.09 4.22
C LEU A 209 -12.33 19.97 4.59
N ALA A 210 -12.16 21.29 4.66
CA ALA A 210 -13.26 22.20 4.91
C ALA A 210 -14.23 22.18 3.72
N SER A 211 -15.51 22.01 3.99
CA SER A 211 -16.53 21.62 3.02
C SER A 211 -17.79 22.45 3.13
N VAL A 212 -18.30 22.86 1.96
CA VAL A 212 -19.64 23.41 1.79
C VAL A 212 -20.26 22.88 0.50
N ALA A 213 -21.50 22.44 0.57
CA ALA A 213 -22.31 22.06 -0.57
C ALA A 213 -23.74 22.61 -0.42
N VAL A 214 -24.18 23.40 -1.41
CA VAL A 214 -25.47 24.08 -1.44
C VAL A 214 -26.27 23.64 -2.66
N SER A 215 -27.48 23.12 -2.43
CA SER A 215 -28.44 22.77 -3.49
C SER A 215 -29.84 22.56 -2.91
N TYR A 216 -30.81 22.15 -3.74
CA TYR A 216 -32.14 21.71 -3.33
C TYR A 216 -32.13 20.29 -2.74
N TYR A 217 -31.35 20.11 -1.66
CA TYR A 217 -31.19 18.81 -1.03
C TYR A 217 -32.40 18.37 -0.21
N LYS A 218 -32.73 17.08 -0.34
CA LYS A 218 -33.43 16.29 0.68
C LYS A 218 -32.40 15.57 1.53
N THR A 219 -32.73 15.42 2.81
CA THR A 219 -31.88 14.77 3.79
C THR A 219 -32.37 13.35 4.01
N VAL A 220 -31.48 12.36 3.88
CA VAL A 220 -31.71 10.98 4.34
C VAL A 220 -30.91 10.78 5.62
N ASN A 221 -31.59 10.42 6.70
CA ASN A 221 -30.97 10.20 8.00
C ASN A 221 -30.97 8.72 8.35
N MET A 222 -29.85 8.25 8.86
CA MET A 222 -29.66 6.92 9.43
C MET A 222 -28.79 7.03 10.69
N THR A 223 -28.66 5.93 11.42
CA THR A 223 -27.78 5.84 12.59
C THR A 223 -27.05 4.52 12.52
N TYR A 224 -25.73 4.59 12.55
CA TYR A 224 -24.85 3.43 12.66
C TYR A 224 -24.49 3.23 14.13
N GLN A 225 -24.37 1.97 14.57
CA GLN A 225 -23.98 1.64 15.94
C GLN A 225 -22.49 1.31 15.96
N GLY A 226 -21.65 2.33 16.15
CA GLY A 226 -20.20 2.16 16.11
C GLY A 226 -19.60 1.70 17.43
N LEU A 227 -18.31 1.40 17.39
CA LEU A 227 -17.54 0.92 18.55
C LEU A 227 -17.55 1.92 19.74
N ASN A 228 -17.69 3.21 19.48
CA ASN A 228 -17.79 4.27 20.50
C ASN A 228 -19.23 4.74 20.77
N GLY A 229 -20.23 4.04 20.24
CA GLY A 229 -21.65 4.39 20.37
C GLY A 229 -22.31 4.83 19.06
N PRO A 230 -23.55 5.34 19.13
CA PRO A 230 -24.32 5.69 17.93
C PRO A 230 -23.68 6.85 17.15
N ILE A 231 -23.51 6.67 15.85
CA ILE A 231 -22.97 7.67 14.90
C ILE A 231 -24.08 8.08 13.93
N PRO A 232 -24.45 9.38 13.86
CA PRO A 232 -25.34 9.89 12.84
C PRO A 232 -24.76 9.69 11.43
N VAL A 233 -25.57 9.14 10.54
CA VAL A 233 -25.26 9.05 9.10
C VAL A 233 -26.25 9.91 8.33
N GLN A 234 -25.76 10.89 7.57
CA GLN A 234 -26.62 11.85 6.87
C GLN A 234 -26.24 12.01 5.40
N PHE A 235 -27.23 11.88 4.53
CA PHE A 235 -27.05 12.13 3.09
C PHE A 235 -27.80 13.36 2.61
N GLY A 236 -27.16 14.18 1.77
CA GLY A 236 -27.78 15.25 1.00
C GLY A 236 -27.87 14.89 -0.48
N ALA A 237 -29.08 14.74 -1.02
CA ALA A 237 -29.30 14.44 -2.44
C ALA A 237 -30.52 15.17 -2.99
N ALA A 238 -30.62 15.38 -4.31
CA ALA A 238 -31.88 15.84 -4.89
C ALA A 238 -32.99 14.80 -4.66
N THR A 239 -34.24 15.26 -4.61
CA THR A 239 -35.39 14.37 -4.32
C THR A 239 -35.42 13.14 -5.23
N SER A 240 -35.14 13.33 -6.52
CA SER A 240 -35.09 12.28 -7.55
C SER A 240 -34.04 11.19 -7.29
N ASP A 241 -32.98 11.54 -6.56
CA ASP A 241 -31.79 10.68 -6.42
C ASP A 241 -31.78 9.94 -5.08
N THR A 242 -32.60 10.38 -4.11
CA THR A 242 -32.63 9.77 -2.76
C THR A 242 -32.88 8.27 -2.76
N SER A 243 -33.75 7.76 -3.63
CA SER A 243 -34.01 6.31 -3.73
C SER A 243 -32.83 5.55 -4.32
N LYS A 244 -32.17 6.10 -5.34
CA LYS A 244 -30.98 5.50 -5.95
C LYS A 244 -29.82 5.46 -4.96
N MET A 245 -29.57 6.58 -4.28
CA MET A 245 -28.53 6.68 -3.26
C MET A 245 -28.72 5.64 -2.14
N LYS A 246 -29.94 5.45 -1.62
CA LYS A 246 -30.21 4.42 -0.61
C LYS A 246 -29.86 3.01 -1.10
N THR A 247 -30.15 2.69 -2.35
CA THR A 247 -29.84 1.38 -2.93
C THR A 247 -28.33 1.23 -3.15
N SER A 248 -27.65 2.25 -3.67
CA SER A 248 -26.20 2.22 -3.89
C SER A 248 -25.42 2.09 -2.59
N PHE A 249 -25.88 2.71 -1.49
CA PHE A 249 -25.20 2.67 -0.19
C PHE A 249 -25.69 1.53 0.72
N LYS A 250 -26.32 0.50 0.16
CA LYS A 250 -26.94 -0.59 0.94
C LYS A 250 -25.95 -1.29 1.88
N ASN A 251 -24.69 -1.44 1.48
CA ASN A 251 -23.66 -2.12 2.25
C ASN A 251 -22.74 -1.16 3.04
N LEU A 252 -23.11 0.12 3.17
CA LEU A 252 -22.32 1.13 3.88
C LEU A 252 -21.98 0.70 5.32
N PHE A 253 -22.91 0.08 6.05
CA PHE A 253 -22.65 -0.33 7.43
C PHE A 253 -21.63 -1.46 7.52
N GLY A 254 -21.67 -2.43 6.60
CA GLY A 254 -20.63 -3.45 6.49
C GLY A 254 -19.27 -2.87 6.09
N CYS A 255 -19.25 -1.74 5.37
CA CYS A 255 -18.02 -0.99 5.12
C CYS A 255 -17.45 -0.38 6.42
N ILE A 256 -18.29 0.31 7.20
CA ILE A 256 -17.88 0.90 8.48
C ILE A 256 -17.41 -0.17 9.46
N ASP A 257 -18.10 -1.32 9.55
CA ASP A 257 -17.69 -2.45 10.39
C ASP A 257 -16.27 -2.92 10.03
N GLY A 258 -15.98 -3.07 8.74
CA GLY A 258 -14.66 -3.49 8.24
C GLY A 258 -13.56 -2.51 8.63
N PHE A 259 -13.83 -1.21 8.52
CA PHE A 259 -12.88 -0.15 8.88
C PHE A 259 -12.69 -0.04 10.39
N GLU A 260 -13.76 -0.07 11.19
CA GLU A 260 -13.64 -0.05 12.65
C GLU A 260 -12.88 -1.28 13.18
N ASN A 261 -13.13 -2.45 12.59
CA ASN A 261 -12.40 -3.67 12.91
C ASN A 261 -10.92 -3.63 12.52
N SER A 262 -10.56 -2.90 11.47
CA SER A 262 -9.18 -2.85 10.95
C SER A 262 -8.37 -1.71 11.56
N TYR A 263 -9.01 -0.55 11.79
CA TYR A 263 -8.37 0.73 12.07
C TYR A 263 -8.79 1.35 13.41
N GLY A 264 -9.81 0.79 14.06
CA GLY A 264 -10.31 1.26 15.35
C GLY A 264 -11.53 2.17 15.19
N PRO A 265 -12.14 2.61 16.30
CA PRO A 265 -13.42 3.31 16.27
C PRO A 265 -13.36 4.60 15.43
N HIS A 266 -14.44 4.88 14.72
CA HIS A 266 -14.62 6.13 14.00
C HIS A 266 -14.54 7.34 14.95
N ARG A 267 -13.81 8.40 14.57
CA ARG A 267 -13.45 9.53 15.46
C ARG A 267 -14.14 10.86 15.15
N PHE A 268 -14.98 10.91 14.12
CA PHE A 268 -15.76 12.10 13.78
C PHE A 268 -17.21 11.97 14.27
N ASP A 269 -17.85 13.11 14.53
CA ASP A 269 -19.21 13.17 15.11
C ASP A 269 -20.32 12.73 14.14
N ARG A 270 -20.01 12.61 12.84
CA ARG A 270 -20.96 12.26 11.77
C ARG A 270 -20.24 11.61 10.60
N ILE A 271 -20.90 10.64 9.97
CA ILE A 271 -20.58 10.19 8.60
C ILE A 271 -21.57 10.88 7.66
N GLY A 272 -21.09 11.68 6.71
CA GLY A 272 -21.96 12.45 5.83
C GLY A 272 -21.53 12.39 4.38
N PHE A 273 -22.51 12.35 3.49
CA PHE A 273 -22.31 12.38 2.05
C PHE A 273 -23.25 13.42 1.42
N ASN A 274 -22.79 14.16 0.42
CA ASN A 274 -23.62 15.02 -0.41
C ASN A 274 -23.39 14.70 -1.90
N LEU A 275 -24.47 14.57 -2.66
CA LEU A 275 -24.37 14.30 -4.11
C LEU A 275 -24.13 15.58 -4.89
N VAL A 276 -23.02 15.63 -5.63
CA VAL A 276 -22.64 16.77 -6.47
C VAL A 276 -22.53 16.38 -7.95
N PRO A 277 -22.82 17.30 -8.88
CA PRO A 277 -22.69 17.07 -10.32
C PRO A 277 -21.22 17.19 -10.77
N PHE A 278 -20.37 16.28 -10.29
CA PHE A 278 -18.96 16.18 -10.66
C PHE A 278 -18.70 14.81 -11.27
N ASN A 279 -18.07 14.76 -12.45
CA ASN A 279 -17.94 13.53 -13.25
C ASN A 279 -16.50 12.98 -13.27
N SER A 280 -15.58 13.56 -12.51
CA SER A 280 -14.15 13.21 -12.54
C SER A 280 -13.63 12.55 -11.26
N GLY A 281 -14.47 12.35 -10.25
CA GLY A 281 -14.07 11.75 -8.97
C GLY A 281 -15.02 12.11 -7.83
N ALA A 282 -14.51 12.03 -6.61
CA ALA A 282 -15.14 12.42 -5.37
C ALA A 282 -14.13 13.23 -4.51
N MET A 283 -14.56 13.71 -3.35
CA MET A 283 -13.71 14.43 -2.40
C MET A 283 -14.10 14.06 -0.98
N GLU A 284 -13.09 13.69 -0.19
CA GLU A 284 -13.21 12.96 1.06
C GLU A 284 -13.55 13.80 2.29
N HIS A 285 -13.79 15.09 2.09
CA HIS A 285 -14.22 16.08 3.10
C HIS A 285 -14.72 15.46 4.41
N ALA A 286 -13.96 15.61 5.49
CA ALA A 286 -14.27 15.03 6.80
C ALA A 286 -15.73 15.30 7.19
N THR A 287 -16.48 14.24 7.50
CA THR A 287 -17.92 14.25 7.83
C THR A 287 -18.88 14.68 6.72
N ASN A 288 -18.43 15.14 5.54
CA ASN A 288 -19.29 15.71 4.49
C ASN A 288 -18.77 15.41 3.07
N ILE A 289 -18.48 14.14 2.79
CA ILE A 289 -17.94 13.65 1.52
C ILE A 289 -18.78 14.16 0.34
N SER A 290 -18.12 14.80 -0.63
CA SER A 290 -18.76 15.21 -1.89
C SER A 290 -18.68 14.08 -2.88
N TYR A 291 -19.78 13.35 -3.02
CA TYR A 291 -19.87 12.12 -3.81
C TYR A 291 -20.55 12.39 -5.17
N PRO A 292 -20.06 11.81 -6.27
CA PRO A 292 -20.58 12.13 -7.58
C PRO A 292 -21.97 11.54 -7.80
N GLN A 293 -22.87 12.34 -8.38
CA GLN A 293 -24.24 11.90 -8.70
C GLN A 293 -24.31 10.65 -9.57
N TYR A 294 -23.38 10.50 -10.52
CA TYR A 294 -23.37 9.36 -11.43
C TYR A 294 -23.10 8.04 -10.70
N ALA A 295 -22.42 8.08 -9.54
CA ALA A 295 -22.04 6.87 -8.81
C ALA A 295 -23.16 6.39 -7.85
N ALA A 296 -24.08 7.28 -7.47
CA ALA A 296 -25.30 6.93 -6.76
C ALA A 296 -26.42 6.52 -7.73
N ASP A 297 -26.17 5.53 -8.58
CA ASP A 297 -27.00 5.16 -9.73
C ASP A 297 -28.17 4.22 -9.42
N GLY A 298 -28.25 3.68 -8.19
CA GLY A 298 -29.22 2.69 -7.76
C GLY A 298 -28.75 1.24 -7.92
N THR A 299 -27.47 1.02 -8.19
CA THR A 299 -26.80 -0.27 -8.27
C THR A 299 -25.66 -0.37 -7.27
N LEU A 300 -25.06 -1.55 -7.15
CA LEU A 300 -23.89 -1.82 -6.30
C LEU A 300 -22.56 -1.76 -7.09
N SER A 301 -22.53 -1.05 -8.21
CA SER A 301 -21.36 -1.03 -9.10
C SER A 301 -20.24 -0.07 -8.68
N GLN A 302 -20.51 0.82 -7.71
CA GLN A 302 -19.62 1.92 -7.26
C GLN A 302 -19.38 1.87 -5.75
N GLU A 303 -19.50 0.67 -5.17
CA GLU A 303 -19.35 0.50 -3.72
C GLU A 303 -17.91 0.72 -3.25
N ASP A 304 -16.94 0.37 -4.10
CA ASP A 304 -15.53 0.67 -3.91
C ASP A 304 -15.29 2.18 -3.78
N LEU A 305 -15.93 3.00 -4.63
CA LEU A 305 -15.76 4.45 -4.55
C LEU A 305 -16.23 5.02 -3.21
N TYR A 306 -17.42 4.69 -2.70
CA TYR A 306 -17.80 5.25 -1.38
C TYR A 306 -16.97 4.64 -0.24
N ALA A 307 -16.47 3.42 -0.40
CA ALA A 307 -15.60 2.79 0.58
C ALA A 307 -14.24 3.51 0.63
N HIS A 308 -13.69 3.86 -0.53
CA HIS A 308 -12.52 4.71 -0.68
C HIS A 308 -12.72 6.04 0.05
N GLU A 309 -13.74 6.81 -0.33
CA GLU A 309 -14.01 8.13 0.26
C GLU A 309 -14.21 8.08 1.78
N LEU A 310 -14.94 7.06 2.27
CA LEU A 310 -15.18 6.91 3.69
C LEU A 310 -13.91 6.53 4.46
N SER A 311 -13.02 5.75 3.84
CA SER A 311 -11.80 5.29 4.50
C SER A 311 -10.86 6.43 4.87
N HIS A 312 -10.97 7.57 4.18
CA HIS A 312 -10.23 8.78 4.53
C HIS A 312 -10.58 9.33 5.91
N HIS A 313 -11.73 9.00 6.48
CA HIS A 313 -12.02 9.31 7.89
C HIS A 313 -11.04 8.64 8.88
N TRP A 314 -10.20 7.71 8.40
CA TRP A 314 -8.99 7.23 9.08
C TRP A 314 -7.71 7.69 8.36
N TRP A 315 -7.65 7.57 7.02
CA TRP A 315 -6.45 7.82 6.20
C TRP A 315 -6.59 9.06 5.30
N GLY A 316 -6.21 10.23 5.79
CA GLY A 316 -6.36 11.52 5.12
C GLY A 316 -6.96 12.56 6.05
N ASP A 317 -8.02 12.20 6.77
CA ASP A 317 -8.73 13.11 7.67
C ASP A 317 -8.22 13.02 9.10
N LEU A 318 -8.26 11.81 9.68
CA LEU A 318 -7.84 11.59 11.07
C LEU A 318 -6.32 11.73 11.19
N ILE A 319 -5.57 11.07 10.32
CA ILE A 319 -4.16 11.37 10.09
C ILE A 319 -4.00 11.77 8.64
N THR A 320 -3.14 12.73 8.33
CA THR A 320 -2.92 13.19 6.94
C THR A 320 -1.43 13.13 6.59
N CYS A 321 -1.08 13.07 5.31
CA CYS A 321 0.30 13.17 4.87
C CYS A 321 0.92 14.53 5.26
N GLU A 322 2.17 14.56 5.72
CA GLU A 322 2.87 15.81 6.05
C GLU A 322 3.14 16.66 4.81
N THR A 323 3.46 16.00 3.70
CA THR A 323 3.59 16.63 2.38
C THR A 323 2.98 15.75 1.30
N GLN A 324 2.79 16.32 0.12
CA GLN A 324 2.30 15.59 -1.06
C GLN A 324 3.21 14.43 -1.51
N GLU A 325 4.50 14.46 -1.17
CA GLU A 325 5.43 13.34 -1.43
C GLU A 325 5.07 12.08 -0.63
N ASP A 326 4.29 12.24 0.44
CA ASP A 326 3.78 11.18 1.31
C ASP A 326 2.34 10.76 0.95
N MET A 327 1.79 11.20 -0.20
CA MET A 327 0.36 11.03 -0.55
C MET A 327 -0.13 9.57 -0.56
N TRP A 328 0.76 8.59 -0.73
CA TRP A 328 0.40 7.17 -0.61
C TRP A 328 -0.20 6.81 0.76
N ILE A 329 0.12 7.56 1.82
CA ILE A 329 -0.45 7.38 3.16
C ILE A 329 -1.95 7.69 3.15
N ASN A 330 -2.39 8.68 2.37
CA ASN A 330 -3.78 9.03 2.21
C ASN A 330 -4.42 8.09 1.17
N GLU A 331 -4.02 8.24 -0.09
CA GLU A 331 -4.68 7.64 -1.25
C GLU A 331 -4.40 6.14 -1.40
N GLY A 332 -3.15 5.73 -1.17
CA GLY A 332 -2.76 4.32 -1.25
C GLY A 332 -3.41 3.48 -0.16
N MET A 333 -3.54 4.02 1.06
CA MET A 333 -4.25 3.37 2.16
C MET A 333 -5.77 3.45 2.00
N ALA A 334 -6.30 4.49 1.35
CA ALA A 334 -7.71 4.54 0.98
C ALA A 334 -8.05 3.47 -0.07
N SER A 335 -7.23 3.32 -1.11
CA SER A 335 -7.34 2.23 -2.08
C SER A 335 -7.15 0.85 -1.44
N TYR A 336 -6.25 0.70 -0.47
CA TYR A 336 -6.14 -0.55 0.30
C TYR A 336 -7.41 -0.87 1.09
N SER A 337 -8.09 0.17 1.59
CA SER A 337 -9.33 0.02 2.35
C SER A 337 -10.48 -0.48 1.48
N GLU A 338 -10.46 -0.26 0.17
CA GLU A 338 -11.39 -0.93 -0.75
C GLU A 338 -11.27 -2.46 -0.64
N TYR A 339 -10.06 -3.00 -0.52
CA TYR A 339 -9.87 -4.44 -0.30
C TYR A 339 -10.47 -4.88 1.03
N ILE A 340 -10.25 -4.12 2.10
CA ILE A 340 -10.85 -4.41 3.42
C ILE A 340 -12.37 -4.43 3.35
N PHE A 341 -12.97 -3.49 2.60
CA PHE A 341 -14.40 -3.50 2.33
C PHE A 341 -14.83 -4.78 1.60
N TRP A 342 -14.15 -5.16 0.51
CA TRP A 342 -14.46 -6.39 -0.23
C TRP A 342 -14.30 -7.64 0.65
N GLU A 343 -13.26 -7.70 1.49
CA GLU A 343 -13.03 -8.80 2.43
C GLU A 343 -14.15 -8.92 3.46
N ASN A 344 -14.57 -7.78 4.05
CA ASN A 344 -15.56 -7.78 5.12
C ASN A 344 -16.98 -8.07 4.60
N VAL A 345 -17.36 -7.50 3.45
CA VAL A 345 -18.73 -7.63 2.92
C VAL A 345 -18.91 -8.87 2.06
N TYR A 346 -17.88 -9.26 1.30
CA TYR A 346 -17.98 -10.32 0.28
C TYR A 346 -17.02 -11.50 0.53
N GLY A 347 -16.16 -11.41 1.54
CA GLY A 347 -15.26 -12.49 1.95
C GLY A 347 -13.90 -12.49 1.26
N LYS A 348 -13.01 -13.34 1.78
CA LYS A 348 -11.59 -13.41 1.39
C LYS A 348 -11.36 -13.76 -0.08
N GLU A 349 -12.25 -14.51 -0.70
CA GLU A 349 -12.11 -14.82 -2.14
C GLU A 349 -12.31 -13.56 -3.00
N LYS A 350 -13.28 -12.71 -2.64
CA LYS A 350 -13.50 -11.44 -3.35
C LYS A 350 -12.34 -10.47 -3.13
N TYR A 351 -11.81 -10.42 -1.91
CA TYR A 351 -10.58 -9.70 -1.58
C TYR A 351 -9.43 -10.09 -2.51
N ARG A 352 -9.14 -11.39 -2.61
CA ARG A 352 -8.05 -11.90 -3.45
C ARG A 352 -8.25 -11.59 -4.92
N GLN A 353 -9.49 -11.76 -5.40
CA GLN A 353 -9.84 -11.39 -6.78
C GLN A 353 -9.49 -9.91 -7.05
N LYS A 354 -9.84 -9.01 -6.13
CA LYS A 354 -9.61 -7.57 -6.26
C LYS A 354 -8.13 -7.20 -6.19
N VAL A 355 -7.35 -7.86 -5.33
CA VAL A 355 -5.89 -7.70 -5.26
C VAL A 355 -5.25 -8.06 -6.60
N VAL A 356 -5.60 -9.20 -7.20
CA VAL A 356 -5.02 -9.62 -8.48
C VAL A 356 -5.49 -8.77 -9.65
N GLU A 357 -6.77 -8.35 -9.67
CA GLU A 357 -7.30 -7.39 -10.66
C GLU A 357 -6.48 -6.10 -10.68
N ASN A 358 -6.20 -5.53 -9.50
CA ASN A 358 -5.39 -4.33 -9.41
C ASN A 358 -3.90 -4.60 -9.71
N LEU A 359 -3.33 -5.74 -9.29
CA LEU A 359 -1.93 -6.07 -9.58
C LEU A 359 -1.68 -6.14 -11.09
N GLU A 360 -2.62 -6.71 -11.84
CA GLU A 360 -2.57 -6.70 -13.31
C GLU A 360 -2.56 -5.26 -13.86
N THR A 361 -3.45 -4.41 -13.37
CA THR A 361 -3.51 -2.99 -13.77
C THR A 361 -2.20 -2.26 -13.45
N VAL A 362 -1.62 -2.48 -12.27
CA VAL A 362 -0.36 -1.86 -11.85
C VAL A 362 0.81 -2.28 -12.75
N LEU A 363 0.98 -3.59 -12.98
CA LEU A 363 2.08 -4.11 -13.80
C LEU A 363 1.94 -3.68 -15.27
N HIS A 364 0.71 -3.58 -15.77
CA HIS A 364 0.41 -3.30 -17.16
C HIS A 364 0.39 -1.79 -17.48
N MET A 365 -0.25 -0.97 -16.65
CA MET A 365 -0.65 0.38 -17.02
C MET A 365 -0.03 1.49 -16.16
N ALA A 366 0.30 1.26 -14.89
CA ALA A 366 0.73 2.36 -14.00
C ALA A 366 1.96 3.11 -14.53
N HIS A 367 2.94 2.39 -15.08
CA HIS A 367 4.14 2.99 -15.68
C HIS A 367 3.87 3.73 -17.00
N ILE A 368 2.75 3.47 -17.65
CA ILE A 368 2.33 4.19 -18.87
C ILE A 368 1.58 5.46 -18.47
N ASN A 369 0.60 5.31 -17.58
CA ASN A 369 -0.24 6.41 -17.11
C ASN A 369 0.58 7.47 -16.36
N ASP A 370 1.54 7.03 -15.55
CA ASP A 370 2.43 7.93 -14.80
C ASP A 370 3.78 8.18 -15.48
N ASN A 371 3.95 7.76 -16.75
CA ASN A 371 5.16 8.02 -17.56
C ASN A 371 6.48 7.57 -16.89
N GLY A 372 6.54 6.32 -16.47
CA GLY A 372 7.71 5.65 -15.90
C GLY A 372 7.36 4.76 -14.72
N TYR A 373 8.25 3.83 -14.39
CA TYR A 373 8.15 3.07 -13.13
C TYR A 373 8.56 3.96 -11.97
N ARG A 374 7.73 4.07 -10.93
CA ARG A 374 7.94 4.99 -9.81
C ARG A 374 7.90 4.29 -8.45
N ALA A 375 8.60 4.90 -7.51
CA ALA A 375 8.36 4.72 -6.09
C ALA A 375 7.00 5.34 -5.72
N ILE A 376 6.41 4.92 -4.60
CA ILE A 376 5.15 5.51 -4.10
C ILE A 376 5.39 6.67 -3.14
N TYR A 377 6.64 6.87 -2.72
CA TYR A 377 7.13 8.04 -1.99
C TYR A 377 7.92 8.97 -2.91
N GLY A 378 7.88 10.29 -2.63
CA GLY A 378 8.67 11.27 -3.38
C GLY A 378 8.22 11.40 -4.82
N ILE A 379 6.95 11.10 -5.10
CA ILE A 379 6.41 11.12 -6.44
C ILE A 379 6.43 12.55 -7.00
N PRO A 380 6.74 12.74 -8.30
CA PRO A 380 6.64 14.08 -8.90
C PRO A 380 5.22 14.61 -8.80
N LYS A 381 5.09 15.94 -8.63
CA LYS A 381 3.80 16.61 -8.41
C LYS A 381 2.75 16.31 -9.48
N GLU A 382 3.18 16.06 -10.72
CA GLU A 382 2.29 15.75 -11.84
C GLU A 382 1.56 14.41 -11.67
N TYR A 383 2.09 13.53 -10.82
CA TYR A 383 1.61 12.18 -10.59
C TYR A 383 1.22 11.95 -9.13
N THR A 384 1.11 13.00 -8.30
CA THR A 384 0.65 12.88 -6.90
C THR A 384 -0.66 12.10 -6.79
N TYR A 385 -1.55 12.27 -7.78
CA TYR A 385 -2.83 11.56 -7.87
C TYR A 385 -2.83 10.51 -9.01
N GLY A 386 -1.68 9.88 -9.25
CA GLY A 386 -1.48 8.87 -10.30
C GLY A 386 -1.56 7.42 -9.79
N ASP A 387 -1.47 6.48 -10.73
CA ASP A 387 -1.67 5.04 -10.45
C ASP A 387 -0.62 4.48 -9.46
N HIS A 388 0.59 5.01 -9.40
CA HIS A 388 1.58 4.55 -8.42
C HIS A 388 1.14 4.88 -6.98
N VAL A 389 0.55 6.05 -6.74
CA VAL A 389 0.12 6.45 -5.40
C VAL A 389 -1.10 5.64 -4.96
N TYR A 390 -2.12 5.52 -5.82
CA TYR A 390 -3.34 4.78 -5.53
C TYR A 390 -3.15 3.26 -5.65
N GLN A 391 -2.94 2.82 -6.89
CA GLN A 391 -3.00 1.41 -7.25
C GLN A 391 -1.79 0.66 -6.71
N LYS A 392 -0.55 1.12 -6.95
CA LYS A 392 0.64 0.49 -6.36
C LYS A 392 0.67 0.70 -4.84
N GLY A 393 0.24 1.85 -4.31
CA GLY A 393 0.15 2.09 -2.86
C GLY A 393 -0.67 1.02 -2.13
N SER A 394 -1.83 0.65 -2.68
CA SER A 394 -2.66 -0.41 -2.10
C SER A 394 -2.02 -1.81 -2.19
N GLN A 395 -1.28 -2.10 -3.27
CA GLN A 395 -0.51 -3.35 -3.41
C GLN A 395 0.63 -3.44 -2.37
N VAL A 396 1.30 -2.33 -2.10
CA VAL A 396 2.35 -2.25 -1.07
C VAL A 396 1.75 -2.48 0.32
N ALA A 397 0.60 -1.87 0.65
CA ALA A 397 -0.09 -2.13 1.91
C ALA A 397 -0.55 -3.59 2.06
N HIS A 398 -1.04 -4.20 0.97
CA HIS A 398 -1.36 -5.62 0.90
C HIS A 398 -0.13 -6.50 1.18
N THR A 399 0.98 -6.21 0.52
CA THR A 399 2.24 -6.96 0.74
C THR A 399 2.76 -6.75 2.16
N LEU A 400 2.65 -5.55 2.74
CA LEU A 400 3.02 -5.29 4.13
C LEU A 400 2.23 -6.15 5.12
N ARG A 401 0.92 -6.36 4.87
CA ARG A 401 0.10 -7.30 5.65
C ARG A 401 0.67 -8.72 5.60
N ALA A 402 1.29 -9.15 4.51
CA ALA A 402 1.96 -10.45 4.43
C ALA A 402 3.26 -10.51 5.27
N TYR A 403 4.04 -9.43 5.30
CA TYR A 403 5.25 -9.29 6.15
C TYR A 403 4.94 -9.32 7.63
N MET A 404 3.90 -8.63 8.06
CA MET A 404 3.54 -8.51 9.47
C MET A 404 2.61 -9.63 9.95
N GLY A 405 1.83 -10.20 9.03
CA GLY A 405 0.65 -11.01 9.36
C GLY A 405 -0.50 -10.17 9.92
N ASP A 406 -1.73 -10.66 9.76
CA ASP A 406 -2.96 -9.93 10.09
C ASP A 406 -2.97 -9.35 11.51
N SER A 407 -2.51 -10.13 12.50
CA SER A 407 -2.57 -9.71 13.91
C SER A 407 -1.71 -8.49 14.19
N LEU A 408 -0.44 -8.48 13.76
CA LEU A 408 0.46 -7.34 13.98
C LEU A 408 0.10 -6.18 13.06
N PHE A 409 -0.25 -6.46 11.81
CA PHE A 409 -0.62 -5.44 10.83
C PHE A 409 -1.78 -4.57 11.34
N PHE A 410 -2.96 -5.15 11.60
CA PHE A 410 -4.11 -4.37 12.04
C PHE A 410 -3.94 -3.82 13.46
N HIS A 411 -3.22 -4.52 14.35
CA HIS A 411 -2.91 -3.96 15.66
C HIS A 411 -2.07 -2.69 15.53
N CYS A 412 -1.00 -2.71 14.75
CA CYS A 412 -0.11 -1.56 14.62
C CYS A 412 -0.74 -0.42 13.83
N LEU A 413 -1.57 -0.68 12.81
CA LEU A 413 -2.33 0.38 12.14
C LEU A 413 -3.29 1.09 13.12
N LYS A 414 -4.01 0.35 13.97
CA LYS A 414 -4.84 0.94 15.04
C LYS A 414 -4.03 1.80 15.99
N GLN A 415 -2.86 1.32 16.43
CA GLN A 415 -2.00 2.09 17.33
C GLN A 415 -1.43 3.32 16.65
N LEU A 416 -1.06 3.25 15.37
CA LEU A 416 -0.57 4.38 14.59
C LEU A 416 -1.64 5.47 14.51
N LEU A 417 -2.84 5.12 14.05
CA LEU A 417 -3.98 6.03 13.92
C LEU A 417 -4.38 6.64 15.27
N ASN A 418 -4.30 5.87 16.37
CA ASN A 418 -4.57 6.38 17.70
C ASN A 418 -3.45 7.31 18.22
N THR A 419 -2.20 7.06 17.86
CA THR A 419 -1.05 7.86 18.30
C THR A 419 -0.99 9.20 17.57
N TYR A 420 -1.22 9.18 16.26
CA TYR A 420 -1.15 10.36 15.39
C TYR A 420 -2.50 11.01 15.15
N SER A 421 -3.56 10.60 15.87
CA SER A 421 -4.92 11.12 15.68
C SER A 421 -4.95 12.66 15.64
N PHE A 422 -5.57 13.21 14.61
CA PHE A 422 -5.65 14.63 14.30
C PHE A 422 -4.30 15.33 14.10
N ASN A 423 -3.32 14.63 13.52
CA ASN A 423 -2.01 15.18 13.15
C ASN A 423 -1.60 14.73 11.74
N SER A 424 -0.59 15.38 11.18
CA SER A 424 0.10 14.88 9.99
C SER A 424 1.15 13.81 10.35
N VAL A 425 1.50 12.97 9.38
CA VAL A 425 2.55 11.96 9.48
C VAL A 425 3.32 11.87 8.16
N ASN A 426 4.63 11.63 8.22
CA ASN A 426 5.44 11.34 7.04
C ASN A 426 5.80 9.85 6.95
N THR A 427 6.27 9.42 5.78
CA THR A 427 6.59 8.02 5.48
C THR A 427 7.62 7.42 6.46
N ILE A 428 8.59 8.22 6.92
CA ILE A 428 9.62 7.77 7.86
C ILE A 428 9.03 7.49 9.23
N GLN A 429 8.13 8.34 9.72
CA GLN A 429 7.42 8.11 10.97
C GLN A 429 6.54 6.85 10.90
N VAL A 430 5.86 6.61 9.76
CA VAL A 430 5.09 5.37 9.56
C VAL A 430 6.02 4.14 9.65
N ARG A 431 7.17 4.15 8.96
CA ARG A 431 8.18 3.07 9.04
C ARG A 431 8.61 2.80 10.47
N ASP A 432 9.05 3.84 11.17
CA ASP A 432 9.66 3.73 12.49
C ASP A 432 8.61 3.28 13.53
N PHE A 433 7.37 3.79 13.41
CA PHE A 433 6.27 3.37 14.25
C PHE A 433 5.92 1.89 14.04
N LEU A 434 5.72 1.46 12.79
CA LEU A 434 5.36 0.07 12.49
C LEU A 434 6.49 -0.90 12.87
N THR A 435 7.75 -0.49 12.69
CA THR A 435 8.93 -1.26 13.12
C THR A 435 8.94 -1.44 14.64
N SER A 436 8.75 -0.34 15.38
CA SER A 436 8.72 -0.36 16.84
C SER A 436 7.54 -1.17 17.39
N CYS A 437 6.34 -0.96 16.83
CA CYS A 437 5.12 -1.63 17.27
C CYS A 437 5.14 -3.14 17.02
N SER A 438 5.68 -3.58 15.88
CA SER A 438 5.68 -4.99 15.49
C SER A 438 6.91 -5.77 15.95
N GLU A 439 7.97 -5.07 16.39
CA GLU A 439 9.31 -5.63 16.63
C GLU A 439 9.95 -6.29 15.38
N ILE A 440 9.39 -6.04 14.19
CA ILE A 440 9.94 -6.47 12.90
C ILE A 440 10.74 -5.32 12.30
N ASN A 441 11.98 -5.56 11.88
CA ASN A 441 12.74 -4.55 11.14
C ASN A 441 12.14 -4.36 9.74
N LEU A 442 11.34 -3.31 9.56
CA LEU A 442 10.71 -2.99 8.27
C LEU A 442 11.57 -2.08 7.40
N SER A 443 12.81 -1.78 7.78
CA SER A 443 13.70 -0.93 6.96
C SER A 443 13.91 -1.50 5.55
N PRO A 444 14.20 -2.80 5.37
CA PRO A 444 14.34 -3.39 4.03
C PRO A 444 13.03 -3.30 3.23
N PHE A 445 11.89 -3.53 3.90
CA PHE A 445 10.58 -3.42 3.25
C PHE A 445 10.33 -2.01 2.71
N PHE A 446 10.54 -0.98 3.53
CA PHE A 446 10.32 0.41 3.10
C PHE A 446 11.29 0.82 1.99
N GLU A 447 12.56 0.42 2.09
CA GLU A 447 13.53 0.67 1.03
C GLU A 447 13.08 0.06 -0.31
N GLN A 448 12.66 -1.20 -0.30
CA GLN A 448 12.40 -1.96 -1.53
C GLN A 448 11.01 -1.69 -2.13
N TRP A 449 9.98 -1.48 -1.30
CA TRP A 449 8.59 -1.34 -1.76
C TRP A 449 8.09 0.11 -1.82
N ILE A 450 8.63 1.00 -0.98
CA ILE A 450 8.11 2.36 -0.82
C ILE A 450 9.02 3.39 -1.47
N PHE A 451 10.32 3.35 -1.17
CA PHE A 451 11.30 4.33 -1.65
C PHE A 451 11.85 4.04 -3.05
N ASN A 452 11.70 2.81 -3.55
CA ASN A 452 12.21 2.41 -4.85
C ASN A 452 11.09 1.93 -5.82
N PRO A 453 11.30 2.09 -7.14
CA PRO A 453 10.39 1.57 -8.16
C PRO A 453 10.53 0.04 -8.34
N GLY A 454 9.65 -0.50 -9.18
CA GLY A 454 9.73 -1.89 -9.62
C GLY A 454 9.12 -2.92 -8.68
N PHE A 455 9.33 -4.19 -9.01
CA PHE A 455 8.73 -5.37 -8.38
C PHE A 455 9.74 -6.54 -8.32
N PRO A 456 9.66 -7.41 -7.31
CA PRO A 456 10.36 -8.70 -7.35
C PRO A 456 9.66 -9.64 -8.33
N HIS A 457 10.35 -10.71 -8.72
CA HIS A 457 9.81 -11.83 -9.48
C HIS A 457 10.37 -13.12 -8.90
N PHE A 458 9.53 -14.08 -8.54
CA PHE A 458 9.98 -15.36 -7.96
C PHE A 458 9.69 -16.53 -8.89
N GLU A 459 10.69 -17.38 -9.14
CA GLU A 459 10.49 -18.68 -9.78
C GLU A 459 11.34 -19.75 -9.11
N TYR A 460 10.93 -21.02 -9.17
CA TYR A 460 11.81 -22.11 -8.79
C TYR A 460 12.53 -22.66 -10.01
N ASP A 461 13.86 -22.79 -9.92
CA ASP A 461 14.68 -23.22 -11.03
C ASP A 461 14.81 -24.75 -11.16
N SER A 462 14.70 -25.47 -10.04
CA SER A 462 14.91 -26.91 -9.93
C SER A 462 14.21 -27.48 -8.71
N VAL A 463 13.70 -28.71 -8.86
CA VAL A 463 13.03 -29.49 -7.82
C VAL A 463 13.66 -30.87 -7.79
N VAL A 464 14.15 -31.30 -6.62
CA VAL A 464 14.59 -32.69 -6.39
C VAL A 464 13.64 -33.32 -5.39
N VAL A 465 12.99 -34.41 -5.80
CA VAL A 465 12.09 -35.18 -4.94
C VAL A 465 12.69 -36.56 -4.70
N GLU A 466 12.92 -36.89 -3.44
CA GLU A 466 13.46 -38.19 -3.02
C GLU A 466 12.42 -38.91 -2.16
N LYS A 467 12.05 -40.12 -2.57
CA LYS A 467 11.09 -40.95 -1.85
C LYS A 467 11.76 -41.66 -0.68
N TYR A 468 11.13 -41.58 0.50
CA TYR A 468 11.42 -42.37 1.68
C TYR A 468 10.22 -43.28 2.01
N ALA A 469 10.28 -44.02 3.13
CA ALA A 469 9.28 -45.03 3.45
C ALA A 469 7.85 -44.48 3.47
N THR A 470 7.62 -43.40 4.20
CA THR A 470 6.28 -42.79 4.41
C THR A 470 6.21 -41.31 4.01
N TRP A 471 7.30 -40.76 3.48
CA TRP A 471 7.42 -39.33 3.20
C TRP A 471 8.37 -39.08 2.02
N TYR A 472 8.42 -37.83 1.56
CA TYR A 472 9.22 -37.37 0.43
C TYR A 472 10.07 -36.18 0.86
N ARG A 473 11.37 -36.22 0.58
CA ARG A 473 12.23 -35.04 0.69
C ARG A 473 12.08 -34.23 -0.57
N VAL A 474 11.69 -32.97 -0.43
CA VAL A 474 11.61 -32.02 -1.55
C VAL A 474 12.68 -30.96 -1.33
N SER A 475 13.60 -30.83 -2.29
CA SER A 475 14.56 -29.72 -2.35
C SER A 475 14.19 -28.79 -3.50
N LEU A 476 13.77 -27.58 -3.18
CA LEU A 476 13.33 -26.54 -4.09
C LEU A 476 14.35 -25.41 -4.12
N ARG A 477 14.88 -25.09 -5.30
CA ARG A 477 15.71 -23.89 -5.46
C ARG A 477 14.86 -22.76 -6.03
N ILE A 478 14.57 -21.76 -5.21
CA ILE A 478 13.84 -20.53 -5.55
C ILE A 478 14.86 -19.46 -5.93
N GLN A 479 14.60 -18.77 -7.04
CA GLN A 479 15.36 -17.63 -7.51
C GLN A 479 14.47 -16.40 -7.57
N GLN A 480 15.09 -15.26 -7.32
CA GLN A 480 14.47 -13.96 -7.45
C GLN A 480 15.11 -13.18 -8.62
N ARG A 481 14.30 -12.41 -9.32
CA ARG A 481 14.74 -11.37 -10.26
C ARG A 481 13.97 -10.10 -9.98
N THR A 482 14.35 -9.00 -10.64
CA THR A 482 13.68 -7.72 -10.51
C THR A 482 13.09 -7.28 -11.84
N LYS A 483 11.89 -6.71 -11.78
CA LYS A 483 11.30 -5.94 -12.86
C LYS A 483 11.40 -4.47 -12.51
N GLU A 484 12.34 -3.77 -13.14
CA GLU A 484 12.57 -2.31 -12.96
C GLU A 484 12.88 -1.86 -11.52
N ALA A 485 13.23 -2.80 -10.64
CA ALA A 485 13.70 -2.48 -9.29
C ALA A 485 15.24 -2.40 -9.28
N PRO A 486 15.82 -1.42 -8.56
CA PRO A 486 17.27 -1.21 -8.54
C PRO A 486 18.01 -2.31 -7.77
N GLU A 487 17.34 -2.99 -6.85
CA GLU A 487 17.95 -3.95 -5.92
C GLU A 487 17.06 -5.18 -5.71
N ILE A 488 17.68 -6.28 -5.25
CA ILE A 488 17.02 -7.52 -4.87
C ILE A 488 16.25 -7.31 -3.56
N PHE A 489 15.04 -7.85 -3.49
CA PHE A 489 14.20 -7.83 -2.30
C PHE A 489 14.70 -8.86 -1.28
N THR A 490 14.72 -8.50 -0.01
CA THR A 490 15.27 -9.33 1.07
C THR A 490 14.20 -9.60 2.10
N ASP A 491 14.33 -10.74 2.79
CA ASP A 491 13.42 -11.16 3.86
C ASP A 491 11.93 -11.26 3.43
N VAL A 492 11.68 -11.68 2.19
CA VAL A 492 10.32 -11.80 1.66
C VAL A 492 9.62 -13.04 2.22
N PRO A 493 8.49 -12.91 2.93
CA PRO A 493 7.72 -14.06 3.39
C PRO A 493 6.98 -14.69 2.21
N MET A 494 7.30 -15.94 1.93
CA MET A 494 6.77 -16.69 0.81
C MET A 494 6.01 -17.91 1.32
N GLU A 495 4.82 -18.15 0.77
CA GLU A 495 4.09 -19.40 0.97
C GLU A 495 4.41 -20.37 -0.17
N ILE A 496 4.80 -21.60 0.17
CA ILE A 496 5.03 -22.68 -0.78
C ILE A 496 3.95 -23.72 -0.56
N THR A 497 3.09 -23.92 -1.57
CA THR A 497 2.01 -24.91 -1.53
C THR A 497 2.38 -26.12 -2.37
N PHE A 498 2.36 -27.30 -1.76
CA PHE A 498 2.52 -28.59 -2.40
C PHE A 498 1.16 -29.26 -2.53
N LEU A 499 0.83 -29.79 -3.71
CA LEU A 499 -0.37 -30.61 -3.93
C LEU A 499 0.00 -31.98 -4.47
N ASP A 500 -0.67 -33.03 -4.02
CA ASP A 500 -0.64 -34.35 -4.68
C ASP A 500 -1.63 -34.43 -5.86
N LYS A 501 -1.79 -35.62 -6.46
CA LYS A 501 -2.69 -35.83 -7.61
C LYS A 501 -4.17 -35.76 -7.19
N GLU A 502 -4.46 -36.09 -5.95
CA GLU A 502 -5.78 -36.07 -5.33
C GLU A 502 -6.15 -34.66 -4.81
N ARG A 503 -5.23 -33.69 -4.94
CA ARG A 503 -5.34 -32.29 -4.49
C ARG A 503 -5.34 -32.13 -2.98
N ASN A 504 -4.81 -33.09 -2.24
CA ASN A 504 -4.43 -32.85 -0.84
C ASN A 504 -3.28 -31.84 -0.84
N GLU A 505 -3.35 -30.85 0.05
CA GLU A 505 -2.40 -29.74 0.07
C GLU A 505 -1.67 -29.60 1.40
N ILE A 506 -0.43 -29.13 1.31
CA ILE A 506 0.35 -28.61 2.44
C ILE A 506 0.96 -27.28 2.01
N THR A 507 0.74 -26.24 2.81
CA THR A 507 1.37 -24.93 2.61
C THR A 507 2.37 -24.67 3.73
N GLU A 508 3.61 -24.38 3.35
CA GLU A 508 4.68 -24.00 4.28
C GLU A 508 5.07 -22.54 4.06
N LYS A 509 5.44 -21.85 5.14
CA LYS A 509 5.96 -20.48 5.09
C LYS A 509 7.48 -20.50 5.14
N VAL A 510 8.11 -19.70 4.30
CA VAL A 510 9.56 -19.50 4.28
C VAL A 510 9.90 -18.03 4.11
N ILE A 511 11.06 -17.61 4.59
CA ILE A 511 11.60 -16.28 4.29
C ILE A 511 12.62 -16.45 3.16
N VAL A 512 12.38 -15.78 2.02
CA VAL A 512 13.34 -15.68 0.93
C VAL A 512 14.32 -14.55 1.27
N PRO A 513 15.58 -14.87 1.61
CA PRO A 513 16.52 -13.90 2.18
C PRO A 513 17.10 -12.92 1.15
N GLY A 514 16.88 -13.15 -0.15
CA GLY A 514 17.49 -12.37 -1.22
C GLY A 514 17.35 -13.06 -2.57
N GLU A 515 18.44 -13.05 -3.35
CA GLU A 515 18.43 -13.46 -4.76
C GLU A 515 18.12 -14.95 -4.95
N CYS A 516 18.50 -15.79 -3.98
CA CYS A 516 18.29 -17.22 -4.08
C CYS A 516 18.17 -17.96 -2.74
N LEU A 517 17.28 -18.95 -2.72
CA LEU A 517 17.03 -19.85 -1.60
C LEU A 517 16.95 -21.31 -2.08
N VAL A 518 17.67 -22.21 -1.43
CA VAL A 518 17.43 -23.66 -1.52
C VAL A 518 16.64 -24.11 -0.29
N TYR A 519 15.34 -24.29 -0.47
CA TYR A 519 14.43 -24.76 0.57
C TYR A 519 14.29 -26.28 0.53
N LYS A 520 14.56 -26.95 1.65
CA LYS A 520 14.41 -28.41 1.78
C LYS A 520 13.35 -28.74 2.82
N THR A 521 12.38 -29.54 2.42
CA THR A 521 11.27 -29.94 3.30
C THR A 521 10.87 -31.40 3.14
N HIS A 522 10.01 -31.86 4.05
CA HIS A 522 9.53 -33.24 4.17
C HIS A 522 8.01 -33.24 4.09
N ILE A 523 7.44 -33.89 3.07
CA ILE A 523 5.98 -33.97 2.88
C ILE A 523 5.50 -35.42 2.78
N PRO A 524 4.25 -35.75 3.16
CA PRO A 524 3.76 -37.13 3.24
C PRO A 524 3.37 -37.72 1.88
N PHE A 525 3.46 -36.95 0.80
CA PHE A 525 3.06 -37.37 -0.54
C PHE A 525 4.06 -36.91 -1.60
N ASN A 526 4.03 -37.57 -2.77
CA ASN A 526 4.77 -37.12 -3.94
C ASN A 526 4.08 -35.88 -4.52
N PRO A 527 4.74 -34.70 -4.58
CA PRO A 527 4.09 -33.50 -5.07
C PRO A 527 3.83 -33.62 -6.57
N ALA A 528 2.57 -33.46 -6.97
CA ALA A 528 2.15 -33.35 -8.36
C ALA A 528 2.24 -31.91 -8.87
N MET A 529 2.20 -30.93 -7.96
CA MET A 529 2.24 -29.50 -8.26
C MET A 529 2.88 -28.73 -7.08
N ILE A 530 3.67 -27.70 -7.40
CA ILE A 530 4.30 -26.80 -6.42
C ILE A 530 4.01 -25.36 -6.84
N ILE A 531 3.46 -24.58 -5.91
CA ILE A 531 3.03 -23.20 -6.17
C ILE A 531 3.71 -22.28 -5.17
N LEU A 532 4.40 -21.27 -5.68
CA LEU A 532 4.88 -20.14 -4.90
C LEU A 532 3.76 -19.11 -4.80
N ASP A 533 3.57 -18.58 -3.60
CA ASP A 533 2.55 -17.59 -3.25
C ASP A 533 1.17 -17.88 -3.84
N ARG A 534 0.67 -19.10 -3.63
CA ARG A 534 -0.66 -19.49 -4.14
C ARG A 534 -1.76 -18.55 -3.63
N ALA A 535 -1.54 -17.88 -2.51
CA ALA A 535 -2.49 -16.97 -1.88
C ALA A 535 -2.47 -15.54 -2.45
N ASP A 536 -1.55 -15.24 -3.38
CA ASP A 536 -1.29 -13.91 -3.95
C ASP A 536 -1.11 -12.87 -2.82
N LYS A 537 -0.24 -13.17 -1.84
CA LYS A 537 0.06 -12.31 -0.68
C LYS A 537 1.19 -11.32 -0.94
N ILE A 538 2.00 -11.57 -1.95
CA ILE A 538 3.13 -10.76 -2.36
C ILE A 538 2.81 -10.22 -3.75
N SER A 539 2.76 -8.89 -3.85
CA SER A 539 2.52 -8.19 -5.12
C SER A 539 3.78 -8.20 -5.99
N ASP A 540 4.19 -9.38 -6.45
CA ASP A 540 5.35 -9.57 -7.33
C ASP A 540 4.98 -9.36 -8.82
N ALA A 541 5.94 -9.51 -9.72
CA ALA A 541 5.75 -9.36 -11.16
C ALA A 541 5.05 -10.57 -11.80
N ILE A 542 4.13 -11.23 -11.07
CA ILE A 542 3.36 -12.37 -11.53
C ILE A 542 1.88 -12.12 -11.24
N THR A 543 1.05 -12.30 -12.25
CA THR A 543 -0.40 -12.42 -12.07
C THR A 543 -0.82 -13.86 -12.31
N SER A 544 -1.68 -14.39 -11.44
CA SER A 544 -2.06 -15.81 -11.47
C SER A 544 -3.58 -16.02 -11.47
N GLU A 545 -4.02 -17.09 -12.12
CA GLU A 545 -5.41 -17.56 -12.03
C GLU A 545 -5.45 -19.08 -11.90
N GLU A 546 -6.31 -19.57 -11.01
CA GLU A 546 -6.56 -20.99 -10.81
C GLU A 546 -8.02 -21.33 -11.18
N LYS A 547 -8.21 -22.37 -12.01
CA LYS A 547 -9.55 -22.84 -12.43
C LYS A 547 -9.63 -24.35 -12.43
N THR A 548 -10.70 -24.90 -11.86
CA THR A 548 -11.06 -26.31 -12.04
C THR A 548 -12.06 -26.44 -13.18
N LEU A 549 -11.64 -27.06 -14.28
CA LEU A 549 -12.51 -27.32 -15.43
C LEU A 549 -13.03 -28.76 -15.38
N LYS A 550 -14.34 -28.92 -15.64
CA LYS A 550 -15.04 -30.21 -15.62
C LYS A 550 -15.73 -30.56 -16.94
N VAL A 551 -15.80 -29.62 -17.87
CA VAL A 551 -16.53 -29.76 -19.13
C VAL A 551 -15.67 -29.23 -20.28
N THR A 552 -15.99 -29.68 -21.49
CA THR A 552 -15.43 -29.13 -22.72
C THR A 552 -15.92 -27.71 -22.96
N GLY A 553 -15.14 -26.91 -23.67
CA GLY A 553 -15.50 -25.54 -24.03
C GLY A 553 -14.37 -24.54 -23.82
N ASN A 554 -14.70 -23.27 -23.97
CA ASN A 554 -13.76 -22.17 -23.79
C ASN A 554 -13.72 -21.72 -22.32
N SER A 555 -12.50 -21.47 -21.83
CA SER A 555 -12.23 -20.77 -20.59
C SER A 555 -11.20 -19.67 -20.86
N PHE A 556 -11.32 -18.54 -20.16
CA PHE A 556 -10.41 -17.40 -20.31
C PHE A 556 -9.65 -17.22 -19.00
N PHE A 557 -8.34 -17.06 -19.07
CA PHE A 557 -7.50 -16.60 -17.97
C PHE A 557 -7.18 -15.13 -18.29
N ASN A 558 -7.99 -14.24 -17.74
CA ASN A 558 -7.99 -12.80 -18.02
C ASN A 558 -6.68 -12.14 -17.63
N TYR A 559 -6.17 -12.39 -16.41
CA TYR A 559 -4.92 -11.80 -15.91
C TYR A 559 -3.69 -12.36 -16.64
N ALA A 560 -3.85 -13.51 -17.30
CA ALA A 560 -2.84 -14.07 -18.18
C ALA A 560 -3.03 -13.75 -19.67
N GLN A 561 -4.11 -13.04 -20.05
CA GLN A 561 -4.48 -12.76 -21.43
C GLN A 561 -4.50 -14.02 -22.33
N LEU A 562 -4.89 -15.16 -21.75
CA LEU A 562 -4.80 -16.48 -22.37
C LEU A 562 -6.18 -17.12 -22.48
N SER A 563 -6.46 -17.75 -23.62
CA SER A 563 -7.67 -18.56 -23.80
C SER A 563 -7.34 -20.04 -23.84
N LEU A 564 -8.18 -20.86 -23.24
CA LEU A 564 -8.08 -22.32 -23.21
C LEU A 564 -9.35 -22.90 -23.81
N ASN A 565 -9.21 -23.76 -24.82
CA ASN A 565 -10.31 -24.56 -25.35
C ASN A 565 -10.10 -26.03 -24.99
N VAL A 566 -10.98 -26.59 -24.16
CA VAL A 566 -10.96 -28.02 -23.81
C VAL A 566 -11.85 -28.78 -24.79
N SER A 567 -11.27 -29.67 -25.58
CA SER A 567 -11.98 -30.52 -26.55
C SER A 567 -12.35 -31.89 -25.99
N LYS A 568 -11.63 -32.37 -24.97
CA LYS A 568 -11.93 -33.63 -24.27
C LYS A 568 -11.50 -33.57 -22.80
N ILE A 569 -12.37 -34.02 -21.91
CA ILE A 569 -12.10 -34.21 -20.48
C ILE A 569 -13.10 -35.23 -19.92
N GLN A 570 -12.66 -36.16 -19.08
CA GLN A 570 -13.54 -37.18 -18.47
C GLN A 570 -13.89 -36.91 -17.01
N ASP A 571 -13.00 -36.28 -16.24
CA ASP A 571 -13.22 -35.93 -14.84
C ASP A 571 -13.04 -34.42 -14.66
N SER A 572 -11.92 -33.99 -14.05
CA SER A 572 -11.64 -32.58 -13.84
C SER A 572 -10.15 -32.28 -13.94
N ALA A 573 -9.84 -31.09 -14.43
CA ALA A 573 -8.49 -30.58 -14.57
C ALA A 573 -8.37 -29.30 -13.75
N LEU A 574 -7.44 -29.30 -12.79
CA LEU A 574 -7.03 -28.08 -12.12
C LEU A 574 -5.98 -27.41 -13.00
N PHE A 575 -6.21 -26.16 -13.39
CA PHE A 575 -5.25 -25.33 -14.09
C PHE A 575 -4.79 -24.20 -13.18
N ARG A 576 -3.50 -23.92 -13.20
CA ARG A 576 -2.94 -22.65 -12.77
C ARG A 576 -2.16 -22.05 -13.92
N VAL A 577 -2.52 -20.83 -14.28
CA VAL A 577 -1.83 -20.06 -15.31
C VAL A 577 -1.20 -18.86 -14.63
N GLU A 578 0.12 -18.76 -14.74
CA GLU A 578 0.88 -17.61 -14.28
C GLU A 578 1.37 -16.82 -15.50
N HIS A 579 1.12 -15.52 -15.49
CA HIS A 579 1.66 -14.58 -16.46
C HIS A 579 2.72 -13.75 -15.76
N ASN A 580 3.94 -13.87 -16.29
CA ASN A 580 5.14 -13.31 -15.70
C ASN A 580 5.47 -12.03 -16.48
N TRP A 581 5.43 -10.88 -15.81
CA TRP A 581 5.58 -9.54 -16.39
C TRP A 581 7.05 -9.10 -16.47
N ILE A 582 7.89 -10.03 -16.92
CA ILE A 582 9.33 -9.86 -17.07
C ILE A 582 9.82 -10.77 -18.20
N ALA A 583 10.95 -10.43 -18.82
CA ALA A 583 11.60 -11.30 -19.81
C ALA A 583 11.82 -12.73 -19.25
N PRO A 584 11.66 -13.79 -20.06
CA PRO A 584 11.99 -15.16 -19.66
C PRO A 584 13.49 -15.33 -19.39
N THR A 585 13.83 -16.11 -18.35
CA THR A 585 15.21 -16.56 -18.11
C THR A 585 15.70 -17.42 -19.27
N ARG A 586 17.01 -17.41 -19.53
CA ARG A 586 17.64 -18.25 -20.56
C ARG A 586 18.69 -19.17 -19.96
N LYS A 587 18.63 -20.44 -20.34
CA LYS A 587 19.70 -21.42 -20.15
C LYS A 587 20.16 -21.92 -21.51
N GLY A 588 21.46 -21.89 -21.76
CA GLY A 588 22.05 -22.32 -23.03
C GLY A 588 21.69 -21.43 -24.23
N ASN A 589 21.97 -21.91 -25.43
CA ASN A 589 21.69 -21.18 -26.67
C ASN A 589 20.23 -21.35 -27.11
N LEU A 590 19.65 -20.29 -27.67
CA LEU A 590 18.41 -20.37 -28.43
C LEU A 590 18.66 -21.07 -29.78
N PRO A 591 17.60 -21.56 -30.45
CA PRO A 591 17.67 -21.87 -31.87
C PRO A 591 18.27 -20.69 -32.65
N GLU A 592 19.13 -20.99 -33.63
CA GLU A 592 19.88 -19.96 -34.36
C GLU A 592 18.96 -18.88 -34.95
N GLY A 593 19.31 -17.61 -34.70
CA GLY A 593 18.55 -16.45 -35.18
C GLY A 593 17.30 -16.09 -34.38
N PHE A 594 16.90 -16.86 -33.36
CA PHE A 594 15.73 -16.54 -32.53
C PHE A 594 16.05 -15.67 -31.32
N HIS A 595 15.13 -14.74 -31.03
CA HIS A 595 15.17 -13.82 -29.88
C HIS A 595 13.86 -13.94 -29.10
N LEU A 596 13.90 -14.04 -27.77
CA LEU A 596 12.69 -14.12 -26.94
C LEU A 596 12.06 -12.74 -26.73
N SER A 597 10.77 -12.74 -26.38
CA SER A 597 10.10 -11.55 -25.83
C SER A 597 10.90 -10.97 -24.65
N ASP A 598 10.98 -9.65 -24.59
CA ASP A 598 11.60 -8.88 -23.52
C ASP A 598 10.61 -8.46 -22.41
N ALA A 599 9.31 -8.67 -22.64
CA ALA A 599 8.25 -8.15 -21.77
C ALA A 599 7.59 -9.21 -20.89
N ARG A 600 7.37 -10.43 -21.40
CA ARG A 600 6.54 -11.43 -20.70
C ARG A 600 6.74 -12.88 -21.12
N TYR A 601 6.30 -13.79 -20.27
CA TYR A 601 6.12 -15.23 -20.57
C TYR A 601 5.04 -15.85 -19.66
N TRP A 602 4.67 -17.09 -19.94
CA TRP A 602 3.67 -17.84 -19.18
C TRP A 602 4.25 -19.10 -18.56
N LYS A 603 3.70 -19.50 -17.41
CA LYS A 603 3.80 -20.86 -16.88
C LYS A 603 2.40 -21.47 -16.87
N ILE A 604 2.28 -22.63 -17.51
CA ILE A 604 1.07 -23.45 -17.52
C ILE A 604 1.35 -24.67 -16.65
N ASP A 605 0.62 -24.79 -15.54
CA ASP A 605 0.73 -25.91 -14.62
C ASP A 605 -0.66 -26.35 -14.14
N GLY A 606 -0.72 -27.43 -13.37
CA GLY A 606 -1.98 -27.95 -12.87
C GLY A 606 -1.95 -29.43 -12.54
N ILE A 607 -3.13 -30.00 -12.32
CA ILE A 607 -3.35 -31.44 -12.14
C ILE A 607 -4.34 -31.86 -13.24
N PHE A 608 -3.82 -32.54 -14.26
CA PHE A 608 -4.55 -32.87 -15.48
C PHE A 608 -4.83 -34.38 -15.53
N PRO A 609 -6.04 -34.81 -15.92
CA PRO A 609 -6.31 -36.20 -16.22
C PRO A 609 -5.69 -36.57 -17.57
N ASP A 610 -5.29 -37.83 -17.75
CA ASP A 610 -4.70 -38.33 -19.02
C ASP A 610 -5.64 -38.15 -20.24
N SER A 611 -6.94 -38.01 -19.98
CA SER A 611 -7.95 -37.78 -21.00
C SER A 611 -8.00 -36.35 -21.54
N LEU A 612 -7.31 -35.39 -20.90
CA LEU A 612 -7.38 -33.98 -21.25
C LEU A 612 -6.84 -33.73 -22.66
N GLN A 613 -7.67 -33.15 -23.51
CA GLN A 613 -7.26 -32.63 -24.81
C GLN A 613 -7.82 -31.22 -24.97
N GLY A 614 -7.04 -30.37 -25.63
CA GLY A 614 -7.41 -28.99 -25.85
C GLY A 614 -6.30 -28.16 -26.46
N LYS A 615 -6.53 -26.86 -26.52
CA LYS A 615 -5.68 -25.86 -27.16
C LYS A 615 -5.52 -24.64 -26.28
N LEU A 616 -4.32 -24.07 -26.27
CA LEU A 616 -4.03 -22.79 -25.65
C LEU A 616 -3.90 -21.73 -26.75
N THR A 617 -4.51 -20.57 -26.55
CA THR A 617 -4.40 -19.42 -27.44
C THR A 617 -3.70 -18.29 -26.72
N PHE A 618 -2.53 -17.93 -27.22
CA PHE A 618 -1.71 -16.80 -26.78
C PHE A 618 -1.92 -15.64 -27.74
N LYS A 619 -2.36 -14.48 -27.23
CA LYS A 619 -2.54 -13.29 -28.05
C LYS A 619 -1.34 -12.38 -27.90
N TYR A 620 -0.85 -11.83 -29.00
CA TYR A 620 0.15 -10.78 -28.99
C TYR A 620 -0.42 -9.52 -29.62
N ASN A 621 -0.06 -8.38 -29.05
CA ASN A 621 -0.42 -7.08 -29.58
C ASN A 621 0.72 -6.10 -29.32
N GLY A 622 1.27 -5.56 -30.40
CA GLY A 622 2.33 -4.58 -30.42
C GLY A 622 1.98 -3.37 -31.28
N ALA A 623 0.70 -3.09 -31.52
CA ALA A 623 0.28 -2.05 -32.47
C ALA A 623 0.72 -0.62 -32.07
N ASN A 624 0.84 -0.34 -30.77
CA ASN A 624 1.24 0.98 -30.24
C ASN A 624 1.93 0.87 -28.88
N ALA A 625 3.16 1.39 -28.75
CA ALA A 625 3.90 1.37 -27.48
C ALA A 625 3.23 2.17 -26.34
N SER A 626 2.37 3.16 -26.66
CA SER A 626 1.72 4.02 -25.66
C SER A 626 0.36 3.52 -25.17
N GLY A 627 -0.13 2.39 -25.70
CA GLY A 627 -1.50 1.90 -25.44
C GLY A 627 -1.62 0.71 -24.50
N GLY A 628 -0.58 0.40 -23.71
CA GLY A 628 -0.53 -0.85 -22.92
C GLY A 628 -0.07 -2.08 -23.72
N TYR A 629 0.12 -1.96 -25.03
CA TYR A 629 0.46 -3.12 -25.86
C TYR A 629 1.89 -3.62 -25.60
N LEU A 630 1.99 -4.85 -25.08
CA LEU A 630 3.21 -5.44 -24.53
C LEU A 630 4.22 -5.91 -25.60
N ASP A 631 3.77 -6.14 -26.83
CA ASP A 631 4.57 -6.86 -27.84
C ASP A 631 5.14 -5.94 -28.94
N ASN A 632 5.25 -4.63 -28.67
CA ASN A 632 5.75 -3.69 -29.68
C ASN A 632 7.27 -3.77 -29.89
N SER A 633 8.06 -3.78 -28.80
CA SER A 633 9.52 -3.62 -28.82
C SER A 633 10.25 -4.82 -29.44
N TRP A 634 9.82 -6.05 -29.12
CA TRP A 634 10.51 -7.25 -29.56
C TRP A 634 10.14 -7.69 -30.98
N ILE A 635 8.96 -7.33 -31.50
CA ILE A 635 8.53 -7.59 -32.89
C ILE A 635 9.24 -6.60 -33.82
N THR A 636 10.40 -6.98 -34.33
CA THR A 636 11.30 -6.09 -35.11
C THR A 636 11.12 -6.18 -36.63
N ASN A 637 10.58 -7.29 -37.14
CA ASN A 637 10.44 -7.55 -38.58
C ASN A 637 9.01 -8.05 -38.92
N SER A 638 8.87 -9.14 -39.69
CA SER A 638 7.57 -9.71 -40.06
C SER A 638 7.02 -10.61 -38.95
N GLU A 639 5.72 -10.53 -38.72
CA GLU A 639 5.00 -11.43 -37.83
C GLU A 639 5.10 -12.89 -38.27
N ASP A 640 5.35 -13.17 -39.55
CA ASP A 640 5.64 -14.53 -40.07
C ASP A 640 6.86 -15.18 -39.38
N SER A 641 7.74 -14.36 -38.80
CA SER A 641 8.95 -14.81 -38.11
C SER A 641 8.70 -15.15 -36.63
N ILE A 642 7.47 -14.98 -36.14
CA ILE A 642 7.10 -15.27 -34.76
C ILE A 642 6.98 -16.79 -34.56
N ALA A 643 7.57 -17.27 -33.47
CA ALA A 643 7.42 -18.62 -32.98
C ALA A 643 6.93 -18.64 -31.53
N LEU A 644 6.20 -19.70 -31.18
CA LEU A 644 5.96 -20.03 -29.78
C LEU A 644 7.13 -20.85 -29.28
N MET A 645 7.79 -20.36 -28.25
CA MET A 645 8.91 -21.01 -27.59
C MET A 645 8.40 -21.75 -26.35
N PHE A 646 8.98 -22.92 -26.09
CA PHE A 646 8.57 -23.81 -25.01
C PHE A 646 9.77 -24.43 -24.30
N ARG A 647 9.63 -24.60 -22.98
CA ARG A 647 10.52 -25.42 -22.15
C ARG A 647 9.73 -26.08 -21.02
N THR A 648 10.13 -27.27 -20.58
CA THR A 648 9.45 -28.00 -19.51
C THR A 648 9.81 -27.49 -18.12
N SER A 649 10.98 -26.89 -17.97
CA SER A 649 11.46 -26.24 -16.75
C SER A 649 12.39 -25.07 -17.09
N THR A 650 12.55 -24.17 -16.13
CA THR A 650 13.59 -23.13 -16.06
C THR A 650 15.02 -23.65 -16.30
N ASP A 651 15.31 -24.89 -15.92
CA ASP A 651 16.61 -25.54 -16.13
C ASP A 651 16.74 -26.23 -17.51
N SER A 652 15.76 -26.08 -18.38
CA SER A 652 15.78 -26.56 -19.77
C SER A 652 16.03 -25.43 -20.76
N ILE A 653 16.70 -25.73 -21.87
CA ILE A 653 16.87 -24.79 -22.98
C ILE A 653 15.51 -24.51 -23.64
N TRP A 654 15.30 -23.28 -24.11
CA TRP A 654 14.13 -22.94 -24.91
C TRP A 654 14.21 -23.60 -26.29
N LYS A 655 13.08 -24.14 -26.74
CA LYS A 655 12.92 -24.73 -28.08
C LYS A 655 11.67 -24.17 -28.73
N ILE A 656 11.58 -24.25 -30.05
CA ILE A 656 10.32 -23.99 -30.76
C ILE A 656 9.30 -25.03 -30.28
N HIS A 657 8.10 -24.59 -29.93
CA HIS A 657 7.00 -25.47 -29.52
C HIS A 657 6.71 -26.44 -30.67
N PRO A 658 6.59 -27.75 -30.38
CA PRO A 658 6.56 -28.77 -31.45
C PRO A 658 5.30 -28.71 -32.32
N ASP A 659 4.21 -28.14 -31.82
CA ASP A 659 2.91 -28.17 -32.50
C ASP A 659 2.05 -26.94 -32.19
N TYR A 660 2.06 -25.94 -33.08
CA TYR A 660 1.24 -24.74 -32.99
C TYR A 660 0.90 -24.17 -34.37
N THR A 661 -0.08 -23.28 -34.40
CA THR A 661 -0.45 -22.48 -35.58
C THR A 661 -0.37 -20.99 -35.23
N LEU A 662 0.44 -20.26 -35.99
CA LEU A 662 0.48 -18.80 -35.94
C LEU A 662 -0.63 -18.23 -36.84
N ASN A 663 -1.41 -17.29 -36.29
CA ASN A 663 -2.44 -16.57 -37.02
C ASN A 663 -2.16 -15.06 -36.92
N ILE A 664 -1.57 -14.49 -37.97
CA ILE A 664 -1.26 -13.05 -38.10
C ILE A 664 -2.45 -12.20 -38.59
N GLN A 665 -3.67 -12.74 -38.49
CA GLN A 665 -4.88 -12.11 -39.03
C GLN A 665 -4.71 -11.72 -40.52
N SER A 666 -4.98 -10.46 -40.88
CA SER A 666 -4.95 -9.97 -42.27
C SER A 666 -3.67 -9.21 -42.65
N SER A 667 -2.68 -9.06 -41.76
CA SER A 667 -1.45 -8.31 -42.03
C SER A 667 -0.27 -8.93 -41.30
N ALA A 668 0.90 -8.98 -41.95
CA ALA A 668 2.14 -9.48 -41.36
C ALA A 668 2.97 -8.39 -40.67
N THR A 669 2.45 -7.16 -40.58
CA THR A 669 3.17 -5.99 -40.09
C THR A 669 2.39 -5.12 -39.10
N ASN A 670 1.14 -5.49 -38.77
CA ASN A 670 0.34 -4.68 -37.84
C ASN A 670 0.64 -5.01 -36.37
N LYS A 671 1.43 -6.07 -36.12
CA LYS A 671 1.83 -6.58 -34.80
C LYS A 671 0.65 -7.07 -33.98
N ILE A 672 -0.39 -7.63 -34.61
CA ILE A 672 -1.59 -8.13 -33.93
C ILE A 672 -1.89 -9.54 -34.43
N GLY A 673 -1.86 -10.50 -33.51
CA GLY A 673 -2.23 -11.86 -33.85
C GLY A 673 -2.35 -12.78 -32.65
N GLN A 674 -2.39 -14.07 -32.96
CA GLN A 674 -2.49 -15.10 -31.95
C GLN A 674 -1.76 -16.37 -32.38
N ILE A 675 -1.23 -17.07 -31.39
CA ILE A 675 -0.67 -18.41 -31.56
C ILE A 675 -1.57 -19.41 -30.86
N VAL A 676 -1.98 -20.47 -31.56
CA VAL A 676 -2.84 -21.52 -31.05
C VAL A 676 -2.06 -22.83 -31.01
N THR A 677 -1.92 -23.44 -29.83
CA THR A 677 -1.33 -24.79 -29.71
C THR A 677 -2.32 -25.85 -30.15
N ASN A 678 -1.85 -27.02 -30.59
CA ASN A 678 -2.72 -28.16 -30.88
C ASN A 678 -2.86 -29.13 -29.71
N ASN A 679 -2.04 -28.97 -28.68
CA ASN A 679 -2.08 -29.71 -27.43
C ASN A 679 -1.78 -28.79 -26.23
N ILE A 680 -2.16 -29.24 -25.03
CA ILE A 680 -1.83 -28.58 -23.76
C ILE A 680 -0.61 -29.27 -23.18
N LEU A 681 0.48 -28.53 -22.98
CA LEU A 681 1.66 -29.04 -22.28
C LEU A 681 1.87 -28.24 -20.99
N LYS A 682 2.32 -28.92 -19.94
CA LYS A 682 2.82 -28.24 -18.74
C LYS A 682 4.22 -27.69 -19.01
N GLY A 683 4.49 -26.49 -18.53
CA GLY A 683 5.79 -25.86 -18.67
C GLY A 683 5.68 -24.36 -18.91
N TYR A 684 6.70 -23.82 -19.54
CA TYR A 684 6.87 -22.40 -19.77
C TYR A 684 6.76 -22.09 -21.25
N TYR A 685 6.05 -21.02 -21.56
CA TYR A 685 5.77 -20.55 -22.91
C TYR A 685 6.23 -19.10 -23.04
N ALA A 686 6.92 -18.78 -24.12
CA ALA A 686 7.32 -17.41 -24.44
C ALA A 686 7.13 -17.16 -25.94
N PHE A 687 6.93 -15.92 -26.33
CA PHE A 687 7.09 -15.58 -27.74
C PHE A 687 8.57 -15.49 -28.10
N GLY A 688 8.90 -15.86 -29.34
CA GLY A 688 10.19 -15.59 -29.94
C GLY A 688 10.04 -15.10 -31.37
N ILE A 689 11.03 -14.37 -31.87
CA ILE A 689 11.10 -13.88 -33.26
C ILE A 689 12.40 -14.33 -33.91
N TYR A 690 12.30 -14.82 -35.14
CA TYR A 690 13.47 -15.05 -35.97
C TYR A 690 13.93 -13.74 -36.61
N ASP A 691 15.16 -13.33 -36.32
CA ASP A 691 15.80 -12.16 -36.90
C ASP A 691 17.32 -12.37 -36.95
N ALA A 692 17.82 -12.81 -38.10
CA ALA A 692 19.24 -13.05 -38.33
C ALA A 692 20.10 -11.76 -38.33
N SER A 693 19.49 -10.58 -38.44
CA SER A 693 20.20 -9.30 -38.39
C SER A 693 20.54 -8.86 -36.97
N ARG A 694 19.82 -9.39 -35.98
CA ARG A 694 20.03 -9.08 -34.58
C ARG A 694 21.11 -9.97 -34.00
N SER A 695 22.15 -9.35 -33.47
CA SER A 695 23.09 -10.03 -32.59
C SER A 695 22.41 -10.26 -31.24
N ASP A 696 22.39 -11.51 -30.81
CA ASP A 696 21.84 -11.94 -29.54
C ASP A 696 22.84 -11.61 -28.42
N THR A 697 22.65 -10.45 -27.78
CA THR A 697 23.51 -9.98 -26.69
C THR A 697 23.10 -10.63 -25.37
N PHE A 698 23.39 -11.93 -25.23
CA PHE A 698 23.19 -12.64 -23.98
C PHE A 698 24.51 -12.80 -23.22
N THR A 699 24.55 -12.30 -21.99
CA THR A 699 25.55 -12.70 -21.01
C THR A 699 25.01 -13.91 -20.24
N THR A 700 25.78 -15.00 -20.21
CA THR A 700 25.48 -16.13 -19.33
C THR A 700 25.51 -15.64 -17.88
N SER A 701 24.34 -15.48 -17.27
CA SER A 701 24.26 -15.24 -15.84
C SER A 701 24.75 -16.51 -15.11
N SER A 702 25.81 -16.37 -14.32
CA SER A 702 26.20 -17.39 -13.36
C SER A 702 25.08 -17.55 -12.34
N LYS A 703 24.68 -18.79 -12.03
CA LYS A 703 23.72 -19.05 -10.95
C LYS A 703 24.27 -18.42 -9.65
N PRO A 704 23.50 -17.57 -8.95
CA PRO A 704 23.96 -16.98 -7.70
C PRO A 704 24.15 -18.06 -6.63
N ASP A 705 25.05 -17.79 -5.69
CA ASP A 705 25.23 -18.59 -4.48
C ASP A 705 23.97 -18.49 -3.61
N CYS A 706 23.40 -19.62 -3.24
CA CYS A 706 22.12 -19.64 -2.52
C CYS A 706 22.29 -19.99 -1.06
N ILE A 707 21.50 -19.33 -0.24
CA ILE A 707 21.29 -19.72 1.15
C ILE A 707 20.46 -21.02 1.14
N SER A 708 20.86 -22.02 1.92
CA SER A 708 20.09 -23.27 2.06
C SER A 708 19.42 -23.35 3.44
N ILE A 709 18.12 -23.63 3.44
CA ILE A 709 17.30 -23.83 4.63
C ILE A 709 16.73 -25.25 4.60
N ILE A 710 16.77 -25.94 5.74
CA ILE A 710 16.24 -27.31 5.91
C ILE A 710 15.24 -27.30 7.06
N THR A 711 14.02 -27.80 6.83
CA THR A 711 13.06 -28.04 7.92
C THR A 711 13.47 -29.28 8.71
N SER A 712 13.41 -29.22 10.04
CA SER A 712 13.87 -30.29 10.93
C SER A 712 13.13 -31.60 10.65
N GLN A 713 13.90 -32.68 10.54
CA GLN A 713 13.43 -34.04 10.24
C GLN A 713 12.45 -34.62 11.28
N PRO A 714 11.64 -35.61 10.88
CA PRO A 714 11.37 -36.79 11.69
C PRO A 714 12.49 -37.83 11.45
N GLU A 715 13.57 -37.83 12.25
CA GLU A 715 14.70 -38.76 12.06
C GLU A 715 14.37 -40.18 12.55
N GLU A 716 14.61 -41.18 11.70
CA GLU A 716 15.34 -42.37 12.16
C GLU A 716 16.82 -42.18 11.76
N ASN A 717 17.68 -41.94 12.76
CA ASN A 717 19.14 -42.18 12.77
C ASN A 717 20.19 -41.16 12.26
N ARG A 718 20.05 -39.88 12.54
CA ARG A 718 21.17 -39.04 12.99
C ARG A 718 20.85 -38.43 14.34
N MET A 719 21.84 -38.54 15.24
CA MET A 719 21.86 -37.81 16.49
C MET A 719 21.75 -36.31 16.18
N ILE A 720 20.52 -35.81 16.28
CA ILE A 720 20.25 -34.46 16.73
C ILE A 720 21.13 -34.28 17.98
N PRO A 721 21.87 -33.17 18.15
CA PRO A 721 22.48 -32.90 19.44
C PRO A 721 21.41 -33.06 20.51
N ASP A 722 21.55 -34.03 21.42
CA ASP A 722 20.56 -34.34 22.45
C ASP A 722 20.33 -33.11 23.32
N PHE A 723 19.36 -32.28 22.95
CA PHE A 723 18.84 -31.24 23.81
C PHE A 723 18.05 -31.95 24.89
N SER A 724 18.72 -32.19 26.01
CA SER A 724 18.05 -32.78 27.17
C SER A 724 17.30 -31.67 27.91
N PHE A 725 15.99 -31.82 27.99
CA PHE A 725 15.12 -30.99 28.80
C PHE A 725 14.92 -31.67 30.15
N TYR A 726 15.39 -31.03 31.22
CA TYR A 726 15.12 -31.49 32.58
C TYR A 726 14.11 -30.54 33.21
N PRO A 727 12.83 -30.93 33.33
CA PRO A 727 11.89 -30.19 34.16
C PRO A 727 12.34 -30.34 35.61
N ASN A 728 12.47 -29.23 36.34
CA ASN A 728 12.64 -29.28 37.78
C ASN A 728 11.34 -28.79 38.46
N PRO A 729 10.40 -29.70 38.78
CA PRO A 729 9.09 -29.34 39.31
C PRO A 729 9.14 -28.68 40.70
N VAL A 730 10.30 -28.67 41.36
CA VAL A 730 10.49 -28.04 42.68
C VAL A 730 10.80 -26.54 42.58
N ILE A 731 11.28 -26.05 41.43
CA ILE A 731 11.85 -24.69 41.31
C ILE A 731 11.37 -23.89 40.07
N ASP A 732 10.27 -24.33 39.44
CA ASP A 732 9.57 -23.71 38.29
C ASP A 732 10.49 -23.20 37.16
N TYR A 733 11.42 -24.06 36.73
CA TYR A 733 12.22 -23.81 35.53
C TYR A 733 12.41 -25.06 34.67
N ILE A 734 12.56 -24.84 33.36
CA ILE A 734 13.01 -25.82 32.39
C ILE A 734 14.51 -25.60 32.15
N GLN A 735 15.30 -26.64 32.35
CA GLN A 735 16.72 -26.62 32.02
C GLN A 735 16.93 -27.18 30.61
N VAL A 736 17.53 -26.37 29.73
CA VAL A 736 17.99 -26.80 28.41
C VAL A 736 19.49 -27.02 28.49
N ILE A 737 19.94 -28.25 28.21
CA ILE A 737 21.37 -28.57 28.11
C ILE A 737 21.79 -28.54 26.64
N LEU A 738 22.77 -27.71 26.31
CA LEU A 738 23.37 -27.63 24.98
C LEU A 738 24.56 -28.59 24.84
N PRO A 739 24.90 -29.03 23.62
CA PRO A 739 26.11 -29.82 23.36
C PRO A 739 27.38 -29.15 23.88
N ARG A 740 28.38 -29.96 24.23
CA ARG A 740 29.64 -29.52 24.87
C ARG A 740 30.48 -28.52 24.06
N GLU A 741 30.18 -28.33 22.77
CA GLU A 741 31.05 -27.68 21.80
C GLU A 741 30.69 -26.19 21.55
N TRP A 742 29.65 -25.68 22.23
CA TRP A 742 29.07 -24.36 21.97
C TRP A 742 29.50 -23.35 23.03
N HIS A 743 30.33 -22.38 22.62
CA HIS A 743 30.83 -21.31 23.49
C HIS A 743 30.16 -19.94 23.23
N ASP A 744 29.81 -19.65 21.97
CA ASP A 744 29.07 -18.45 21.56
C ASP A 744 27.76 -18.85 20.86
N PHE A 745 26.62 -18.43 21.42
CA PHE A 745 25.31 -18.72 20.85
C PHE A 745 24.25 -17.68 21.24
N SER A 746 23.20 -17.59 20.43
CA SER A 746 21.93 -16.96 20.79
C SER A 746 20.84 -18.02 20.93
N ALA A 747 19.88 -17.81 21.82
CA ALA A 747 18.72 -18.66 22.01
C ALA A 747 17.47 -17.80 22.05
N THR A 748 16.53 -18.02 21.12
CA THR A 748 15.26 -17.31 20.99
C THR A 748 14.11 -18.30 21.15
N ILE A 749 13.13 -17.99 21.98
CA ILE A 749 11.89 -18.79 22.08
C ILE A 749 10.78 -18.02 21.41
N PHE A 750 10.02 -18.70 20.56
CA PHE A 750 8.81 -18.21 19.92
C PHE A 750 7.60 -18.94 20.51
N ASP A 751 6.46 -18.28 20.61
CA ASP A 751 5.18 -18.97 20.81
C ASP A 751 4.65 -19.56 19.48
N ASN A 752 3.50 -20.23 19.53
CA ASN A 752 2.87 -20.85 18.37
C ASN A 752 2.34 -19.84 17.33
N THR A 753 2.36 -18.54 17.62
CA THR A 753 2.01 -17.45 16.70
C THR A 753 3.24 -16.82 16.04
N GLY A 754 4.45 -17.23 16.44
CA GLY A 754 5.71 -16.70 15.94
C GLY A 754 6.24 -15.49 16.73
N ARG A 755 5.62 -15.13 17.86
CA ARG A 755 6.09 -14.04 18.73
C ARG A 755 7.30 -14.49 19.54
N VAL A 756 8.35 -13.67 19.60
CA VAL A 756 9.49 -13.89 20.51
C VAL A 756 9.03 -13.71 21.96
N VAL A 757 9.08 -14.77 22.76
CA VAL A 757 8.78 -14.74 24.19
C VAL A 757 10.03 -14.63 25.05
N MET A 758 11.21 -14.96 24.51
CA MET A 758 12.49 -14.83 25.19
C MET A 758 13.67 -14.83 24.22
N HIS A 759 14.74 -14.09 24.52
CA HIS A 759 16.00 -14.11 23.78
C HIS A 759 17.21 -14.02 24.74
N ARG A 760 18.26 -14.82 24.51
CA ARG A 760 19.50 -14.83 25.30
C ARG A 760 20.75 -14.98 24.42
N TYR A 761 21.86 -14.41 24.87
CA TYR A 761 23.20 -14.61 24.31
C TYR A 761 24.18 -15.19 25.33
N SER A 762 25.14 -15.98 24.85
CA SER A 762 26.36 -16.42 25.57
C SER A 762 27.59 -15.95 24.79
N GLY A 763 28.56 -15.33 25.47
CA GLY A 763 29.82 -14.90 24.87
C GLY A 763 31.01 -15.11 25.82
N SER A 764 32.12 -15.64 25.32
CA SER A 764 33.39 -15.69 26.05
C SER A 764 34.13 -14.35 25.97
N GLY A 765 34.36 -13.71 27.12
CA GLY A 765 35.06 -12.43 27.18
C GLY A 765 36.57 -12.58 26.95
N SER A 766 37.06 -12.15 25.79
CA SER A 766 38.48 -11.83 25.58
C SER A 766 38.70 -10.34 25.86
N GLY A 767 39.32 -10.05 27.00
CA GLY A 767 39.80 -8.70 27.31
C GLY A 767 40.99 -8.32 26.44
N SER A 768 40.88 -7.20 25.73
CA SER A 768 42.03 -6.43 25.24
C SER A 768 42.14 -5.15 26.07
N ARG A 769 43.21 -5.08 26.87
CA ARG A 769 43.68 -3.88 27.55
C ARG A 769 44.62 -3.10 26.61
N SER A 770 44.23 -1.88 26.27
CA SER A 770 45.11 -0.73 25.95
C SER A 770 44.27 0.52 26.17
N GLY A 771 44.35 1.24 27.30
CA GLY A 771 45.28 2.36 27.53
C GLY A 771 45.06 3.44 26.46
N SER A 772 44.53 4.65 26.70
CA SER A 772 44.74 5.61 27.82
C SER A 772 43.83 6.84 27.61
N GLY A 773 43.36 7.53 28.67
CA GLY A 773 42.94 8.95 28.57
C GLY A 773 41.72 9.43 29.38
N SER A 774 41.91 9.63 30.69
CA SER A 774 41.41 10.73 31.56
C SER A 774 39.93 11.24 31.57
N SER A 775 39.36 11.22 32.79
CA SER A 775 38.42 12.17 33.49
C SER A 775 37.00 12.37 32.94
N SER A 776 35.90 12.42 33.71
CA SER A 776 35.64 12.46 35.17
C SER A 776 34.11 12.37 35.43
N SER A 777 33.69 11.71 36.53
CA SER A 777 32.45 11.89 37.35
C SER A 777 31.06 11.84 36.67
N SER A 778 29.98 11.23 37.17
CA SER A 778 29.59 10.63 38.47
C SER A 778 28.15 10.07 38.33
N GLY A 779 27.77 8.99 39.02
CA GLY A 779 26.33 8.71 39.29
C GLY A 779 25.87 7.26 39.47
N SER A 780 26.21 6.65 40.61
CA SER A 780 25.40 5.73 41.46
C SER A 780 24.69 4.45 40.93
N SER A 781 25.06 3.33 41.59
CA SER A 781 24.28 2.14 42.03
C SER A 781 23.75 1.18 40.95
N SER A 782 23.86 -0.15 41.05
CA SER A 782 23.87 -1.06 42.21
C SER A 782 24.56 -2.39 41.84
N ASN A 783 25.26 -3.00 42.81
CA ASN A 783 26.06 -4.21 42.65
C ASN A 783 25.38 -5.35 43.42
N SER A 784 25.08 -6.47 42.77
CA SER A 784 24.76 -7.75 43.44
C SER A 784 25.77 -8.80 42.95
N GLY A 785 26.66 -9.21 43.85
CA GLY A 785 27.81 -10.05 43.55
C GLY A 785 27.45 -11.53 43.42
N SER A 786 28.00 -12.16 42.38
CA SER A 786 28.12 -13.60 42.23
C SER A 786 29.46 -14.08 42.81
N ASN A 787 29.42 -14.97 43.80
CA ASN A 787 30.58 -15.73 44.23
C ASN A 787 30.79 -16.90 43.27
N SER A 788 31.90 -16.90 42.53
CA SER A 788 32.40 -18.06 41.78
C SER A 788 33.50 -18.76 42.58
N SER A 789 33.17 -19.90 43.18
CA SER A 789 34.17 -20.89 43.58
C SER A 789 34.49 -21.77 42.38
N SER A 790 35.73 -21.71 41.91
CA SER A 790 36.29 -22.56 40.86
C SER A 790 36.51 -23.98 41.38
N SER A 791 35.72 -24.93 40.87
CA SER A 791 36.09 -26.34 40.84
C SER A 791 36.10 -26.80 39.39
N SER A 792 37.28 -27.17 38.91
CA SER A 792 37.55 -27.75 37.60
C SER A 792 36.72 -29.01 37.38
N GLY A 793 35.68 -28.90 36.55
CA GLY A 793 34.83 -30.01 36.15
C GLY A 793 34.09 -29.65 34.86
N SER A 794 34.21 -30.50 33.84
CA SER A 794 33.51 -30.43 32.56
C SER A 794 32.04 -29.98 32.72
N SER A 795 31.67 -28.79 32.25
CA SER A 795 30.29 -28.30 32.33
C SER A 795 29.74 -28.00 30.93
N SER A 796 28.74 -28.77 30.52
CA SER A 796 27.86 -28.44 29.39
C SER A 796 27.16 -27.10 29.63
N CYS A 797 26.91 -26.32 28.56
CA CYS A 797 26.23 -25.04 28.68
C CYS A 797 24.73 -25.25 28.99
N ARG A 798 24.20 -24.49 29.94
CA ARG A 798 22.85 -24.67 30.50
C ARG A 798 22.07 -23.36 30.41
N ILE A 799 20.89 -23.41 29.79
CA ILE A 799 19.92 -22.31 29.81
C ILE A 799 18.82 -22.68 30.80
N TYR A 800 18.46 -21.74 31.66
CA TYR A 800 17.35 -21.88 32.60
C TYR A 800 16.20 -20.99 32.18
N ILE A 801 15.05 -21.58 31.91
CA ILE A 801 13.85 -20.89 31.47
C ILE A 801 12.82 -20.90 32.60
N LYS A 802 12.44 -19.74 33.10
CA LYS A 802 11.45 -19.59 34.19
C LYS A 802 10.14 -19.05 33.64
N ASN A 803 9.02 -19.40 34.30
CA ASN A 803 7.70 -18.79 34.09
C ASN A 803 7.12 -18.89 32.66
N LEU A 804 7.45 -19.93 31.88
CA LEU A 804 6.71 -20.18 30.64
C LEU A 804 5.28 -20.68 30.96
N PRO A 805 4.23 -20.07 30.38
CA PRO A 805 2.87 -20.61 30.43
C PRO A 805 2.78 -22.03 29.84
N GLU A 806 1.70 -22.73 30.14
CA GLU A 806 1.38 -24.00 29.46
C GLU A 806 1.15 -23.73 27.97
N GLY A 807 1.78 -24.50 27.09
CA GLY A 807 1.72 -24.23 25.64
C GLY A 807 2.83 -24.86 24.83
N ILE A 808 2.75 -24.63 23.51
CA ILE A 808 3.75 -25.07 22.53
C ILE A 808 4.60 -23.87 22.13
N TYR A 809 5.91 -24.03 22.24
CA TYR A 809 6.91 -23.03 21.90
C TYR A 809 7.92 -23.59 20.89
N ILE A 810 8.57 -22.71 20.14
CA ILE A 810 9.68 -23.03 19.26
C ILE A 810 10.94 -22.40 19.83
N LEU A 811 11.93 -23.21 20.20
CA LEU A 811 13.26 -22.74 20.58
C LEU A 811 14.14 -22.70 19.34
N LYS A 812 14.63 -21.54 18.96
CA LYS A 812 15.75 -21.35 18.03
C LYS A 812 17.04 -21.18 18.83
N VAL A 813 18.07 -21.95 18.51
CA VAL A 813 19.43 -21.72 19.02
C VAL A 813 20.34 -21.46 17.83
N SER A 814 21.03 -20.32 17.83
CA SER A 814 21.93 -19.89 16.76
C SER A 814 23.37 -19.95 17.30
N GLY A 815 24.24 -20.73 16.66
CA GLY A 815 25.65 -20.85 17.03
C GLY A 815 26.51 -20.85 15.77
N GLY A 816 27.37 -19.84 15.61
CA GLY A 816 28.04 -19.59 14.33
C GLY A 816 27.04 -19.33 13.20
N GLU A 817 27.20 -19.99 12.04
CA GLU A 817 26.32 -19.87 10.88
C GLU A 817 25.11 -20.83 10.89
N VAL A 818 24.92 -21.61 11.96
CA VAL A 818 23.91 -22.67 12.01
C VAL A 818 22.80 -22.34 13.00
N ASN A 819 21.55 -22.46 12.55
CA ASN A 819 20.35 -22.33 13.38
C ASN A 819 19.73 -23.71 13.64
N TYR A 820 19.44 -24.01 14.89
CA TYR A 820 18.72 -25.22 15.31
C TYR A 820 17.36 -24.82 15.85
N TYR A 821 16.32 -25.56 15.49
CA TYR A 821 14.96 -25.34 15.95
C TYR A 821 14.48 -26.58 16.71
N GLY A 822 13.87 -26.37 17.88
CA GLY A 822 13.28 -27.42 18.69
C GLY A 822 11.87 -27.02 19.15
N LYS A 823 10.96 -27.99 19.20
CA LYS A 823 9.62 -27.78 19.76
C LYS A 823 9.67 -28.05 21.27
N VAL A 824 9.23 -27.08 22.06
CA VAL A 824 9.09 -27.20 23.52
C VAL A 824 7.60 -27.25 23.85
N VAL A 825 7.17 -28.32 24.50
CA VAL A 825 5.80 -28.43 25.02
C VAL A 825 5.87 -28.30 26.53
N VAL A 826 5.27 -27.24 27.07
CA VAL A 826 5.13 -27.03 28.51
C VAL A 826 3.79 -27.59 28.92
N LEU A 827 3.80 -28.66 29.72
CA LEU A 827 2.64 -29.26 30.37
C LEU A 827 2.79 -29.00 31.87
N ARG A 828 1.81 -28.38 32.52
CA ARG A 828 1.83 -28.12 33.97
C ARG A 828 1.01 -29.14 34.74
#